data_AF-A0A7S4PW01-F1
#
_entry.id   AF-A0A7S4PW01-F1
#
_cell.length_a   1.000
_cell.length_b   1.000
_cell.length_c   1.000
_cell.angle_alpha   90.00
_cell.angle_beta   90.00
_cell.angle_gamma   90.00
#
_symmetry.space_group_name_H-M   'P 1'
#
loop_
_entity.id
_entity.type
_entity.pdbx_description
1 polymer ?
#
loop_
_entity_poly.entity_id
_entity_poly.type
_entity_poly.pdbx_seq_one_letter_code
_entity_poly.pdbx_strand_id
1 'polypeptide(L)'
;AKRSSPPANCCLPRLRGPAQQMGCAPSSDAARTAQPPVEVILRPKCKHFWKCAELGSREHRHRFSHPGDLDFPARTPCAYGDACAPERRWAEDHIASFAHPGDPDYIGPHGSTSAPSREARSRSSSLRRASSASVPGGGPTPPEQGASPESLTGPELIIGSRSQRQACKFGLRCWRTSPEHTAQFSHPGDSDYRRGRVLFQDGVEPEFGTLRQLFDFCDPDGHGNFTCKQDLQQALALLGRCWTGAPLDVDRAWREMEGERNAHAGFAKFAAWVQEAGAPLPIGVELTHVECQTNHLSCGFVLPDGQRCSCLHFAASTGAPPAGGSASQFCKCGHKRSMHALRSKDGGHAAGVAMAPTPSYWRSSRSSGAPKGSPGPALVELPGDARARFQFLFDETHKATDNWTRDRGCSLHGVGCRPECALKHKRAVPTGYRVEAVLRNVNAGLWGLYAVNRAAIAQECEGVVTGKPFCAITDIKTVNVLLEDAPMVESCNEWFLLHGTRPNHCQSICEKGFSLSHAGTGATWKDAGASKGLPLYGYGLYFAESITKADEYSEAVPPGEARAGCHAVLVCRVTGGRAQHCDTDKIDPALLQRQVIAGPFHSVLGDRVTKLAKPYREMVVYDATQCYPEYIVYYRRLYG
;
A
#
# COMPACT_ATOMS: atom_id res chain seq x y z
N ALA A 1 -65.02 -49.42 9.22
CA ALA A 1 -65.80 -49.44 7.96
C ALA A 1 -65.82 -48.01 7.42
N LYS A 2 -65.49 -47.66 6.18
CA LYS A 2 -65.03 -48.35 4.96
C LYS A 2 -64.09 -47.34 4.25
N ARG A 3 -62.94 -47.85 3.77
CA ARG A 3 -62.24 -47.66 2.47
C ARG A 3 -62.05 -46.21 1.96
N SER A 4 -60.86 -45.78 1.54
CA SER A 4 -60.02 -46.43 0.52
C SER A 4 -58.57 -45.89 0.50
N SER A 5 -57.62 -46.76 0.12
CA SER A 5 -56.23 -46.49 -0.31
C SER A 5 -56.07 -47.03 -1.77
N PRO A 6 -54.88 -47.07 -2.40
CA PRO A 6 -53.90 -46.03 -2.81
C PRO A 6 -53.62 -46.16 -4.35
N PRO A 7 -52.44 -45.77 -4.93
CA PRO A 7 -51.26 -46.66 -4.86
C PRO A 7 -49.88 -45.98 -4.77
N ALA A 8 -48.92 -46.81 -4.36
CA ALA A 8 -47.47 -46.59 -4.34
C ALA A 8 -46.82 -46.98 -5.68
N ASN A 9 -45.57 -46.54 -5.92
CA ASN A 9 -44.51 -47.36 -6.51
C ASN A 9 -43.16 -46.61 -6.50
N CYS A 10 -42.16 -47.15 -5.82
CA CYS A 10 -40.76 -47.06 -6.24
C CYS A 10 -39.98 -48.22 -5.60
N CYS A 11 -39.75 -49.25 -6.40
CA CYS A 11 -38.96 -50.43 -6.06
C CYS A 11 -37.47 -50.17 -6.32
N LEU A 12 -36.63 -50.55 -5.35
CA LEU A 12 -35.25 -50.97 -5.58
C LEU A 12 -35.24 -52.30 -6.36
N PRO A 13 -34.10 -52.66 -6.98
CA PRO A 13 -33.43 -53.87 -6.50
C PRO A 13 -31.90 -53.76 -6.42
N ARG A 14 -31.35 -54.48 -5.44
CA ARG A 14 -29.94 -54.92 -5.36
C ARG A 14 -29.74 -56.17 -6.21
N LEU A 15 -28.53 -56.40 -6.78
CA LEU A 15 -27.62 -57.54 -6.48
C LEU A 15 -26.50 -57.71 -7.55
N ARG A 16 -25.25 -57.78 -7.05
CA ARG A 16 -24.06 -58.64 -7.38
C ARG A 16 -23.50 -58.72 -8.84
N GLY A 17 -22.16 -58.61 -8.95
CA GLY A 17 -21.29 -58.63 -10.16
C GLY A 17 -21.15 -60.00 -10.87
N PRO A 18 -20.08 -60.30 -11.69
CA PRO A 18 -18.71 -59.74 -11.74
C PRO A 18 -18.11 -59.41 -13.15
N ALA A 19 -16.88 -58.87 -13.13
CA ALA A 19 -15.79 -58.93 -14.15
C ALA A 19 -15.94 -58.25 -15.54
N GLN A 20 -15.09 -57.25 -15.85
CA GLN A 20 -13.91 -57.41 -16.73
C GLN A 20 -13.14 -56.10 -16.94
N GLN A 21 -11.82 -56.23 -16.99
CA GLN A 21 -10.81 -55.20 -17.23
C GLN A 21 -10.85 -54.67 -18.67
N MET A 22 -10.80 -53.35 -18.83
CA MET A 22 -10.00 -52.57 -19.81
C MET A 22 -9.84 -51.17 -19.17
N GLY A 23 -8.69 -50.56 -18.96
CA GLY A 23 -7.43 -50.64 -19.69
C GLY A 23 -7.17 -49.30 -20.39
N CYS A 24 -7.08 -48.18 -19.66
CA CYS A 24 -6.52 -46.92 -20.19
C CYS A 24 -5.53 -46.32 -19.17
N ALA A 25 -4.30 -46.14 -19.64
CA ALA A 25 -3.13 -45.71 -18.88
C ALA A 25 -3.21 -44.23 -18.42
N PRO A 26 -2.58 -43.86 -17.29
CA PRO A 26 -2.35 -42.47 -16.94
C PRO A 26 -1.17 -41.90 -17.73
N SER A 27 -1.40 -40.77 -18.42
CA SER A 27 -0.36 -40.00 -19.09
C SER A 27 0.63 -39.43 -18.08
N SER A 28 1.88 -39.85 -18.21
CA SER A 28 3.06 -39.29 -17.56
C SER A 28 3.37 -37.91 -18.12
N ASP A 29 3.00 -36.83 -17.42
CA ASP A 29 3.61 -35.50 -17.64
C ASP A 29 3.53 -34.56 -16.41
N ALA A 30 3.23 -35.08 -15.22
CA ALA A 30 3.21 -34.30 -13.98
C ALA A 30 4.50 -34.43 -13.15
N ALA A 31 5.67 -34.44 -13.81
CA ALA A 31 6.96 -34.50 -13.12
C ALA A 31 8.07 -33.80 -13.92
N ARG A 32 8.01 -32.47 -14.04
CA ARG A 32 9.19 -31.62 -14.29
C ARG A 32 8.87 -30.17 -13.92
N THR A 33 9.72 -29.64 -13.03
CA THR A 33 9.88 -28.25 -12.52
C THR A 33 9.35 -27.95 -11.11
N ALA A 34 9.80 -28.72 -10.12
CA ALA A 34 10.13 -28.12 -8.82
C ALA A 34 11.62 -27.74 -8.88
N GLN A 35 11.94 -26.44 -8.81
CA GLN A 35 13.32 -26.03 -8.55
C GLN A 35 13.66 -26.35 -7.08
N PRO A 36 14.83 -26.94 -6.79
CA PRO A 36 15.23 -27.18 -5.41
C PRO A 36 15.44 -25.84 -4.67
N PRO A 37 15.29 -25.82 -3.33
CA PRO A 37 15.61 -24.65 -2.52
C PRO A 37 17.06 -24.23 -2.79
N VAL A 38 17.28 -22.92 -2.94
CA VAL A 38 18.63 -22.35 -3.12
C VAL A 38 19.44 -22.65 -1.86
N GLU A 39 20.39 -23.58 -1.96
CA GLU A 39 21.39 -23.84 -0.93
C GLU A 39 22.27 -22.59 -0.79
N VAL A 40 22.27 -21.95 0.37
CA VAL A 40 23.19 -20.86 0.67
C VAL A 40 24.57 -21.48 0.88
N ILE A 41 25.41 -21.45 -0.15
CA ILE A 41 26.80 -21.89 -0.05
C ILE A 41 27.53 -20.94 0.90
N LEU A 42 27.87 -21.40 2.10
CA LEU A 42 28.63 -20.63 3.08
C LEU A 42 30.07 -20.43 2.58
N ARG A 43 30.37 -19.24 2.04
CA ARG A 43 31.74 -18.91 1.62
C ARG A 43 32.61 -18.69 2.86
N PRO A 44 33.90 -19.09 2.83
CA PRO A 44 34.83 -18.75 3.90
C PRO A 44 35.04 -17.23 4.02
N LYS A 45 35.25 -16.75 5.26
CA LYS A 45 35.46 -15.32 5.53
C LYS A 45 36.70 -14.78 4.81
N CYS A 46 36.58 -13.63 4.18
CA CYS A 46 37.76 -12.92 3.68
C CYS A 46 38.65 -12.50 4.87
N LYS A 47 39.95 -12.83 4.80
CA LYS A 47 40.94 -12.45 5.83
C LYS A 47 41.13 -10.93 6.01
N HIS A 48 40.70 -10.13 5.03
CA HIS A 48 40.89 -8.67 5.02
C HIS A 48 39.61 -7.87 5.36
N PHE A 49 38.47 -8.54 5.55
CA PHE A 49 37.20 -7.93 5.96
C PHE A 49 36.90 -6.60 5.23
N TRP A 50 36.72 -5.51 5.97
CA TRP A 50 36.41 -4.17 5.47
C TRP A 50 37.56 -3.49 4.70
N LYS A 51 38.79 -4.00 4.80
CA LYS A 51 39.98 -3.50 4.09
C LYS A 51 40.33 -4.32 2.86
N CYS A 52 39.45 -5.23 2.43
CA CYS A 52 39.70 -6.01 1.24
C CYS A 52 39.73 -5.09 0.01
N ALA A 53 40.92 -4.90 -0.59
CA ALA A 53 41.08 -4.11 -1.80
C ALA A 53 40.35 -4.70 -3.02
N GLU A 54 39.94 -5.97 -2.94
CA GLU A 54 39.21 -6.69 -4.00
C GLU A 54 37.69 -6.73 -3.77
N LEU A 55 37.15 -5.84 -2.92
CA LEU A 55 35.71 -5.82 -2.59
C LEU A 55 34.80 -5.69 -3.82
N GLY A 56 35.29 -5.06 -4.89
CA GLY A 56 34.60 -4.91 -6.19
C GLY A 56 34.85 -6.05 -7.19
N SER A 57 35.74 -7.00 -6.89
CA SER A 57 36.04 -8.13 -7.78
C SER A 57 34.96 -9.21 -7.65
N ARG A 58 34.25 -9.47 -8.75
CA ARG A 58 33.19 -10.48 -8.81
C ARG A 58 33.71 -11.89 -8.50
N GLU A 59 34.93 -12.20 -8.91
CA GLU A 59 35.57 -13.50 -8.70
C GLU A 59 35.98 -13.71 -7.24
N HIS A 60 36.52 -12.66 -6.60
CA HIS A 60 36.87 -12.68 -5.18
C HIS A 60 35.62 -12.80 -4.30
N ARG A 61 34.58 -12.02 -4.61
CA ARG A 61 33.30 -12.13 -3.91
C ARG A 61 32.73 -13.54 -4.08
N HIS A 62 32.82 -14.18 -5.24
CA HIS A 62 32.32 -15.57 -5.37
C HIS A 62 33.01 -16.58 -4.44
N ARG A 63 34.24 -16.31 -3.99
CA ARG A 63 35.05 -17.23 -3.18
C ARG A 63 35.05 -16.91 -1.69
N PHE A 64 34.84 -15.66 -1.31
CA PHE A 64 34.93 -15.22 0.09
C PHE A 64 33.76 -14.33 0.51
N SER A 65 33.20 -14.61 1.69
CA SER A 65 32.15 -13.79 2.29
C SER A 65 32.75 -12.53 2.93
N HIS A 66 32.11 -11.38 2.75
CA HIS A 66 32.46 -10.11 3.40
C HIS A 66 31.33 -9.64 4.32
N PRO A 67 31.65 -8.82 5.34
CA PRO A 67 30.62 -8.20 6.15
C PRO A 67 29.57 -7.45 5.31
N GLY A 68 28.28 -7.74 5.57
CA GLY A 68 27.15 -7.25 4.78
C GLY A 68 26.63 -8.22 3.71
N ASP A 69 27.35 -9.31 3.42
CA ASP A 69 26.82 -10.41 2.61
C ASP A 69 25.82 -11.26 3.42
N LEU A 70 24.82 -11.83 2.76
CA LEU A 70 23.77 -12.65 3.39
C LEU A 70 24.30 -13.91 4.09
N ASP A 71 25.44 -14.44 3.64
CA ASP A 71 26.13 -15.61 4.19
C ASP A 71 27.28 -15.23 5.14
N PHE A 72 27.46 -13.94 5.48
CA PHE A 72 28.43 -13.50 6.47
C PHE A 72 27.79 -13.47 7.88
N PRO A 73 28.24 -14.32 8.82
CA PRO A 73 27.64 -14.41 10.16
C PRO A 73 27.71 -13.07 10.90
N ALA A 74 26.57 -12.62 11.44
CA ALA A 74 26.48 -11.40 12.23
C ALA A 74 27.40 -11.47 13.46
N ARG A 75 28.15 -10.40 13.71
CA ARG A 75 29.08 -10.32 14.85
C ARG A 75 28.34 -9.96 16.13
N THR A 76 28.90 -10.36 17.27
CA THR A 76 28.32 -10.05 18.58
C THR A 76 28.45 -8.54 18.85
N PRO A 77 27.43 -7.83 19.34
CA PRO A 77 27.57 -6.41 19.68
C PRO A 77 28.70 -6.20 20.69
N CYS A 78 29.60 -5.26 20.40
CA CYS A 78 30.67 -4.89 21.32
C CYS A 78 30.05 -4.35 22.61
N ALA A 79 30.47 -4.88 23.76
CA ALA A 79 29.99 -4.44 25.07
C ALA A 79 30.25 -2.95 25.35
N TYR A 80 31.22 -2.34 24.65
CA TYR A 80 31.57 -0.93 24.80
C TYR A 80 30.85 -0.03 23.79
N GLY A 81 30.13 -0.58 22.81
CA GLY A 81 29.39 0.19 21.80
C GLY A 81 30.24 1.29 21.16
N ASP A 82 29.72 2.52 21.15
CA ASP A 82 30.44 3.71 20.65
C ASP A 82 31.66 4.12 21.49
N ALA A 83 31.74 3.65 22.74
CA ALA A 83 32.85 3.94 23.65
C ALA A 83 34.00 2.92 23.53
N CYS A 84 33.99 2.02 22.54
CA CYS A 84 35.10 1.10 22.31
C CYS A 84 36.37 1.87 21.90
N ALA A 85 37.48 1.64 22.62
CA ALA A 85 38.75 2.30 22.34
C ALA A 85 39.17 2.09 20.88
N PRO A 86 39.60 3.13 20.13
CA PRO A 86 39.92 3.01 18.71
C PRO A 86 40.93 1.89 18.40
N GLU A 87 41.97 1.76 19.20
CA GLU A 87 43.00 0.71 19.05
C GLU A 87 42.41 -0.71 19.15
N ARG A 88 41.41 -0.91 20.01
CA ARG A 88 40.70 -2.19 20.17
C ARG A 88 39.65 -2.37 19.09
N ARG A 89 38.89 -1.32 18.77
CA ARG A 89 37.86 -1.32 17.72
C ARG A 89 38.42 -1.77 16.38
N TRP A 90 39.68 -1.40 16.08
CA TRP A 90 40.32 -1.67 14.79
C TRP A 90 41.27 -2.89 14.77
N ALA A 91 41.37 -3.64 15.87
CA ALA A 91 42.16 -4.88 15.91
C ALA A 91 41.48 -6.00 15.08
N GLU A 92 42.26 -6.81 14.36
CA GLU A 92 41.72 -7.78 13.39
C GLU A 92 40.81 -8.84 14.04
N ASP A 93 41.19 -9.34 15.22
CA ASP A 93 40.43 -10.31 16.02
C ASP A 93 39.14 -9.70 16.59
N HIS A 94 39.20 -8.44 17.01
CA HIS A 94 38.07 -7.70 17.54
C HIS A 94 37.05 -7.36 16.45
N ILE A 95 37.49 -6.87 15.29
CA ILE A 95 36.63 -6.63 14.13
C ILE A 95 35.98 -7.92 13.65
N ALA A 96 36.69 -9.06 13.68
CA ALA A 96 36.13 -10.33 13.22
C ALA A 96 34.99 -10.85 14.11
N SER A 97 34.96 -10.42 15.38
CA SER A 97 34.11 -10.99 16.42
C SER A 97 33.03 -10.03 16.94
N PHE A 98 33.28 -8.72 16.88
CA PHE A 98 32.41 -7.71 17.48
C PHE A 98 31.94 -6.62 16.51
N ALA A 99 30.63 -6.34 16.53
CA ALA A 99 30.02 -5.23 15.80
C ALA A 99 29.94 -3.96 16.68
N HIS A 100 30.03 -2.78 16.08
CA HIS A 100 29.89 -1.47 16.75
C HIS A 100 28.79 -0.63 16.08
N PRO A 101 28.23 0.39 16.74
CA PRO A 101 27.28 1.28 16.10
C PRO A 101 27.85 1.88 14.81
N GLY A 102 27.05 1.81 13.75
CA GLY A 102 27.45 2.14 12.38
C GLY A 102 27.84 0.93 11.53
N ASP A 103 28.15 -0.22 12.13
CA ASP A 103 28.37 -1.45 11.36
C ASP A 103 27.02 -2.02 10.85
N PRO A 104 26.93 -2.50 9.59
CA PRO A 104 25.72 -3.08 9.01
C PRO A 104 25.08 -4.22 9.82
N ASP A 105 25.88 -4.93 10.62
CA ASP A 105 25.47 -6.08 11.45
C ASP A 105 25.38 -5.75 12.95
N TYR A 106 25.42 -4.47 13.35
CA TYR A 106 25.29 -4.08 14.76
C TYR A 106 23.85 -4.04 15.24
N ILE A 107 23.54 -4.90 16.22
CA ILE A 107 22.24 -4.94 16.92
C ILE A 107 22.48 -4.53 18.37
N GLY A 108 22.39 -3.23 18.66
CA GLY A 108 22.75 -2.68 19.98
C GLY A 108 21.92 -3.26 21.14
N PRO A 109 22.48 -3.28 22.36
CA PRO A 109 21.70 -3.59 23.56
C PRO A 109 20.95 -2.34 24.00
N HIS A 110 19.61 -2.38 23.88
CA HIS A 110 18.63 -1.36 24.28
C HIS A 110 18.40 -0.19 23.31
N GLY A 111 17.17 -0.11 22.79
CA GLY A 111 16.69 1.03 22.04
C GLY A 111 16.42 2.24 22.93
N SER A 112 17.12 3.34 22.68
CA SER A 112 16.64 4.72 22.90
C SER A 112 17.53 5.70 22.15
N THR A 113 16.88 6.63 21.46
CA THR A 113 17.41 7.72 20.64
C THR A 113 18.05 8.87 21.43
N SER A 114 19.04 9.53 20.80
CA SER A 114 19.49 10.93 20.96
C SER A 114 19.96 11.45 22.34
N ALA A 115 21.16 12.03 22.39
CA ALA A 115 21.61 12.89 23.49
C ALA A 115 21.52 14.39 23.11
N PRO A 116 21.17 15.29 24.06
CA PRO A 116 20.95 16.71 23.80
C PRO A 116 22.21 17.56 23.99
N SER A 117 22.18 18.74 23.35
CA SER A 117 23.10 19.87 23.49
C SER A 117 23.28 20.26 24.96
N ARG A 118 24.54 20.38 25.40
CA ARG A 118 24.90 20.94 26.71
C ARG A 118 24.82 22.48 26.66
N GLU A 119 23.81 23.06 27.30
CA GLU A 119 23.89 24.43 27.82
C GLU A 119 23.90 24.40 29.35
N ALA A 120 24.99 24.90 29.93
CA ALA A 120 25.16 25.05 31.36
C ALA A 120 24.55 26.38 31.83
N ARG A 121 23.68 26.33 32.85
CA ARG A 121 23.25 27.52 33.60
C ARG A 121 24.28 27.87 34.67
N SER A 122 24.77 29.10 34.69
CA SER A 122 25.29 29.72 35.92
C SER A 122 24.85 31.18 36.03
N ARG A 123 24.33 31.52 37.21
CA ARG A 123 23.82 32.84 37.60
C ARG A 123 24.95 33.85 37.88
N SER A 124 24.71 35.07 37.40
CA SER A 124 25.01 36.40 37.97
C SER A 124 26.38 36.75 38.58
N SER A 125 26.93 37.81 37.99
CA SER A 125 27.55 39.01 38.60
C SER A 125 28.86 38.85 39.38
N SER A 126 29.95 39.42 38.84
CA SER A 126 30.40 40.76 39.26
C SER A 126 31.80 41.11 38.72
N LEU A 127 31.86 42.30 38.12
CA LEU A 127 32.91 43.32 38.27
C LEU A 127 34.32 43.12 37.64
N ARG A 128 34.53 44.04 36.67
CA ARG A 128 35.62 45.04 36.56
C ARG A 128 36.89 44.66 35.80
N ARG A 129 37.09 45.51 34.76
CA ARG A 129 38.32 46.20 34.32
C ARG A 129 39.44 45.31 33.77
N ALA A 130 40.24 45.74 32.81
CA ALA A 130 40.25 46.85 31.88
C ALA A 130 41.52 46.63 31.04
N SER A 131 41.52 47.16 29.80
CA SER A 131 42.72 47.60 29.08
C SER A 131 43.65 46.46 28.60
N SER A 132 44.28 46.51 27.43
CA SER A 132 44.45 47.56 26.43
C SER A 132 45.29 46.98 25.28
N ALA A 133 45.23 47.68 24.15
CA ALA A 133 46.36 47.98 23.28
C ALA A 133 46.88 46.91 22.29
N SER A 134 46.54 47.17 21.02
CA SER A 134 47.50 47.56 19.97
C SER A 134 47.95 46.53 18.94
N VAL A 135 47.49 46.82 17.71
CA VAL A 135 47.97 46.49 16.36
C VAL A 135 49.42 47.01 16.16
N PRO A 136 50.28 46.43 15.29
CA PRO A 136 50.33 46.65 13.82
C PRO A 136 50.53 45.33 13.04
N GLY A 137 50.26 45.13 11.75
CA GLY A 137 50.23 45.99 10.57
C GLY A 137 51.10 45.31 9.47
N GLY A 138 50.56 45.10 8.26
CA GLY A 138 51.34 44.73 7.05
C GLY A 138 50.75 43.59 6.20
N GLY A 139 50.19 43.91 5.02
CA GLY A 139 49.65 42.99 4.00
C GLY A 139 50.73 42.28 3.15
N PRO A 140 50.48 41.82 1.89
CA PRO A 140 49.31 41.97 1.01
C PRO A 140 48.78 40.68 0.29
N THR A 141 47.57 40.78 -0.28
CA THR A 141 46.94 40.10 -1.47
C THR A 141 47.17 38.61 -1.80
N PRO A 142 46.09 37.81 -2.01
CA PRO A 142 46.12 36.50 -2.67
C PRO A 142 45.47 36.50 -4.08
N PRO A 143 45.78 35.53 -4.96
CA PRO A 143 44.84 35.08 -5.97
C PRO A 143 44.48 33.58 -5.83
N GLU A 144 43.16 33.36 -5.87
CA GLU A 144 42.41 32.34 -6.62
C GLU A 144 42.57 30.81 -6.42
N GLN A 145 41.41 30.23 -6.02
CA GLN A 145 40.72 29.02 -6.52
C GLN A 145 41.15 27.61 -6.06
N GLY A 146 40.20 26.88 -5.45
CA GLY A 146 40.30 25.44 -5.18
C GLY A 146 39.15 24.85 -4.34
N ALA A 147 38.08 24.43 -5.02
CA ALA A 147 37.10 23.36 -4.74
C ALA A 147 36.64 23.01 -3.30
N SER A 148 35.31 23.05 -3.12
CA SER A 148 34.53 22.57 -1.98
C SER A 148 34.42 21.03 -1.90
N PRO A 149 34.16 20.44 -0.71
CA PRO A 149 34.17 18.99 -0.51
C PRO A 149 32.83 18.32 -0.88
N GLU A 150 32.94 17.22 -1.64
CA GLU A 150 31.85 16.35 -2.09
C GLU A 150 31.30 15.45 -0.96
N SER A 151 29.98 15.24 -0.98
CA SER A 151 29.21 14.43 -0.05
C SER A 151 29.24 12.94 -0.43
N LEU A 152 29.50 12.05 0.55
CA LEU A 152 29.40 10.60 0.37
C LEU A 152 27.98 10.11 0.67
N THR A 153 27.30 9.63 -0.37
CA THR A 153 26.00 8.95 -0.36
C THR A 153 26.15 7.46 0.00
N GLY A 154 25.18 6.92 0.77
CA GLY A 154 25.06 5.49 1.09
C GLY A 154 24.40 4.67 -0.04
N PRO A 155 24.45 3.33 0.00
CA PRO A 155 24.36 2.49 -1.20
C PRO A 155 22.93 2.25 -1.70
N GLU A 156 22.76 2.40 -3.01
CA GLU A 156 21.59 2.04 -3.81
C GLU A 156 21.24 0.55 -3.72
N LEU A 157 19.94 0.27 -3.67
CA LEU A 157 19.38 -1.06 -3.93
C LEU A 157 19.61 -1.41 -5.41
N ILE A 158 20.40 -2.45 -5.68
CA ILE A 158 20.68 -2.92 -7.05
C ILE A 158 19.39 -3.49 -7.66
N ILE A 159 18.63 -2.63 -8.33
CA ILE A 159 17.78 -2.99 -9.45
C ILE A 159 18.76 -3.34 -10.57
N GLY A 160 18.72 -4.56 -11.12
CA GLY A 160 19.62 -4.99 -12.18
C GLY A 160 19.77 -3.89 -13.24
N SER A 161 21.01 -3.44 -13.46
CA SER A 161 21.38 -2.38 -14.40
C SER A 161 20.78 -2.67 -15.77
N ARG A 162 19.57 -2.16 -16.02
CA ARG A 162 19.13 -1.85 -17.37
C ARG A 162 19.87 -0.56 -17.71
N SER A 163 20.70 -0.58 -18.74
CA SER A 163 21.30 0.62 -19.32
C SER A 163 20.22 1.69 -19.45
N GLN A 164 20.46 2.89 -18.90
CA GLN A 164 19.51 4.00 -19.02
C GLN A 164 19.15 4.19 -20.50
N ARG A 165 17.87 4.01 -20.83
CA ARG A 165 17.39 4.16 -22.21
C ARG A 165 17.28 5.65 -22.54
N GLN A 166 17.57 6.00 -23.79
CA GLN A 166 17.37 7.36 -24.27
C GLN A 166 15.88 7.65 -24.45
N ALA A 167 15.43 8.86 -24.14
CA ALA A 167 14.08 9.30 -24.45
C ALA A 167 13.88 9.24 -25.97
N CYS A 168 12.79 8.60 -26.41
CA CYS A 168 12.44 8.61 -27.81
C CYS A 168 12.13 10.04 -28.26
N LYS A 169 12.84 10.54 -29.29
CA LYS A 169 12.57 11.86 -29.89
C LYS A 169 11.14 12.05 -30.41
N PHE A 170 10.41 10.95 -30.64
CA PHE A 170 9.01 10.98 -31.08
C PHE A 170 8.00 10.92 -29.93
N GLY A 171 8.44 10.67 -28.69
CA GLY A 171 7.60 10.73 -27.49
C GLY A 171 6.29 9.96 -27.62
N LEU A 172 5.17 10.64 -27.30
CA LEU A 172 3.81 10.10 -27.40
C LEU A 172 3.36 9.76 -28.84
N ARG A 173 4.06 10.31 -29.85
CA ARG A 173 3.79 10.10 -31.28
C ARG A 173 4.62 8.96 -31.88
N CYS A 174 5.40 8.24 -31.09
CA CYS A 174 6.17 7.12 -31.59
C CYS A 174 5.26 5.93 -31.94
N TRP A 175 5.33 5.45 -33.18
CA TRP A 175 4.60 4.28 -33.67
C TRP A 175 5.48 3.02 -33.82
N ARG A 176 6.78 3.12 -33.52
CA ARG A 176 7.72 2.01 -33.66
C ARG A 176 7.54 1.02 -32.50
N THR A 177 7.18 -0.22 -32.85
CA THR A 177 6.90 -1.29 -31.88
C THR A 177 7.95 -2.41 -31.90
N SER A 178 9.02 -2.27 -32.68
CA SER A 178 10.01 -3.36 -32.81
C SER A 178 10.75 -3.59 -31.48
N PRO A 179 11.07 -4.84 -31.13
CA PRO A 179 11.81 -5.17 -29.91
C PRO A 179 13.09 -4.35 -29.77
N GLU A 180 13.82 -4.14 -30.86
CA GLU A 180 15.09 -3.39 -30.89
C GLU A 180 14.87 -1.92 -30.52
N HIS A 181 13.86 -1.27 -31.10
CA HIS A 181 13.52 0.12 -30.79
C HIS A 181 13.08 0.24 -29.32
N THR A 182 12.23 -0.67 -28.85
CA THR A 182 11.79 -0.68 -27.46
C THR A 182 12.91 -1.07 -26.49
N ALA A 183 13.96 -1.77 -26.90
CA ALA A 183 15.11 -2.01 -26.04
C ALA A 183 16.01 -0.77 -25.90
N GLN A 184 16.05 0.09 -26.93
CA GLN A 184 16.94 1.26 -26.98
C GLN A 184 16.30 2.54 -26.43
N PHE A 185 15.01 2.76 -26.67
CA PHE A 185 14.34 4.02 -26.37
C PHE A 185 13.22 3.89 -25.33
N SER A 186 13.23 4.78 -24.35
CA SER A 186 12.17 4.94 -23.36
C SER A 186 11.10 5.93 -23.84
N HIS A 187 9.85 5.68 -23.47
CA HIS A 187 8.68 6.46 -23.88
C HIS A 187 7.79 6.76 -22.67
N PRO A 188 6.94 7.81 -22.74
CA PRO A 188 5.96 8.08 -21.68
C PRO A 188 5.10 6.86 -21.34
N GLY A 189 5.07 6.53 -20.05
CA GLY A 189 4.39 5.35 -19.50
C GLY A 189 5.23 4.07 -19.45
N ASP A 190 6.45 4.08 -19.99
CA ASP A 190 7.43 3.03 -19.69
C ASP A 190 7.92 3.17 -18.23
N SER A 191 8.22 2.06 -17.56
CA SER A 191 8.60 2.05 -16.14
C SER A 191 9.89 2.81 -15.81
N ASP A 192 10.75 3.05 -16.80
CA ASP A 192 12.01 3.78 -16.67
C ASP A 192 11.94 5.22 -17.22
N TYR A 193 10.77 5.66 -17.74
CA TYR A 193 10.56 7.05 -18.18
C TYR A 193 10.33 7.93 -16.94
N ARG A 194 11.40 8.08 -16.15
CA ARG A 194 11.39 8.79 -14.87
C ARG A 194 12.56 9.76 -14.77
N ARG A 195 12.35 10.85 -14.02
CA ARG A 195 13.38 11.85 -13.75
C ARG A 195 14.65 11.17 -13.21
N GLY A 196 15.79 11.45 -13.83
CA GLY A 196 17.08 10.84 -13.47
C GLY A 196 17.29 9.40 -13.94
N ARG A 197 16.30 8.73 -14.56
CA ARG A 197 16.42 7.37 -15.11
C ARG A 197 16.41 7.31 -16.64
N VAL A 198 15.62 8.17 -17.28
CA VAL A 198 15.64 8.34 -18.75
C VAL A 198 16.62 9.44 -19.15
N LEU A 199 17.36 9.23 -20.23
CA LEU A 199 18.31 10.20 -20.78
C LEU A 199 17.64 11.03 -21.89
N PHE A 200 17.52 12.34 -21.68
CA PHE A 200 17.03 13.27 -22.70
C PHE A 200 18.20 13.81 -23.53
N GLN A 201 18.10 13.75 -24.85
CA GLN A 201 19.04 14.41 -25.77
C GLN A 201 18.71 15.91 -25.87
N ASP A 202 19.66 16.71 -26.36
CA ASP A 202 19.49 18.14 -26.56
C ASP A 202 18.21 18.45 -27.36
N GLY A 203 17.36 19.31 -26.81
CA GLY A 203 16.10 19.74 -27.41
C GLY A 203 14.93 18.74 -27.28
N VAL A 204 15.12 17.59 -26.62
CA VAL A 204 14.02 16.66 -26.30
C VAL A 204 13.56 16.90 -24.87
N GLU A 205 12.32 17.35 -24.70
CA GLU A 205 11.69 17.58 -23.40
C GLU A 205 10.77 16.42 -22.99
N PRO A 206 10.48 16.25 -21.68
CA PRO A 206 9.51 15.27 -21.22
C PRO A 206 8.09 15.58 -21.69
N GLU A 207 7.36 14.55 -22.14
CA GLU A 207 5.97 14.63 -22.60
C GLU A 207 5.05 13.72 -21.78
N PHE A 208 3.81 14.16 -21.52
CA PHE A 208 2.81 13.40 -20.76
C PHE A 208 1.43 13.48 -21.39
N GLY A 209 0.80 12.33 -21.61
CA GLY A 209 -0.56 12.19 -22.09
C GLY A 209 -1.60 12.00 -20.99
N THR A 210 -1.16 11.82 -19.73
CA THR A 210 -2.00 11.55 -18.55
C THR A 210 -1.34 12.09 -17.27
N LEU A 211 -2.15 12.29 -16.20
CA LEU A 211 -1.65 12.63 -14.86
C LEU A 211 -0.79 11.52 -14.26
N ARG A 212 -1.13 10.26 -14.52
CA ARG A 212 -0.34 9.10 -14.07
C ARG A 212 1.09 9.15 -14.60
N GLN A 213 1.26 9.45 -15.89
CA GLN A 213 2.59 9.55 -16.51
C GLN A 213 3.41 10.72 -15.94
N LEU A 214 2.77 11.88 -15.72
CA LEU A 214 3.41 13.02 -15.08
C LEU A 214 3.85 12.68 -13.65
N PHE A 215 2.98 12.03 -12.88
CA PHE A 215 3.25 11.60 -11.52
C PHE A 215 4.41 10.61 -11.47
N ASP A 216 4.36 9.53 -12.27
CA ASP A 216 5.41 8.51 -12.34
C ASP A 216 6.76 9.10 -12.75
N PHE A 217 6.77 10.14 -13.60
CA PHE A 217 8.02 10.81 -13.97
C PHE A 217 8.65 11.55 -12.80
N CYS A 218 7.82 12.16 -11.94
CA CYS A 218 8.22 12.92 -10.76
C CYS A 218 8.39 12.05 -9.50
N ASP A 219 8.01 10.77 -9.56
CA ASP A 219 8.32 9.74 -8.56
C ASP A 219 9.43 8.83 -9.11
N PRO A 220 10.70 9.25 -9.05
CA PRO A 220 11.81 8.54 -9.69
C PRO A 220 11.96 7.11 -9.20
N ASP A 221 11.61 6.85 -7.95
CA ASP A 221 11.75 5.55 -7.32
C ASP A 221 10.55 4.63 -7.51
N GLY A 222 9.42 5.19 -7.96
CA GLY A 222 8.22 4.44 -8.27
C GLY A 222 7.55 3.87 -7.03
N HIS A 223 7.52 4.66 -5.95
CA HIS A 223 6.87 4.30 -4.69
C HIS A 223 5.36 4.55 -4.70
N GLY A 224 4.82 5.19 -5.74
CA GLY A 224 3.42 5.59 -5.82
C GLY A 224 3.09 6.85 -5.02
N ASN A 225 4.12 7.54 -4.49
CA ASN A 225 4.01 8.67 -3.58
C ASN A 225 5.03 9.76 -3.90
N PHE A 226 4.63 11.03 -3.80
CA PHE A 226 5.58 12.11 -3.57
C PHE A 226 6.01 12.07 -2.10
N THR A 227 7.25 11.68 -1.83
CA THR A 227 7.82 11.61 -0.47
C THR A 227 8.43 12.94 -0.03
N CYS A 228 8.56 13.90 -0.95
CA CYS A 228 8.99 15.25 -0.63
C CYS A 228 8.26 16.30 -1.47
N LYS A 229 8.21 17.54 -0.95
CA LYS A 229 7.58 18.68 -1.63
C LYS A 229 8.29 19.06 -2.94
N GLN A 230 9.58 18.75 -3.07
CA GLN A 230 10.35 19.05 -4.30
C GLN A 230 9.85 18.24 -5.49
N ASP A 231 9.47 16.98 -5.29
CA ASP A 231 8.90 16.15 -6.36
C ASP A 231 7.55 16.70 -6.84
N LEU A 232 6.71 17.15 -5.89
CA LEU A 232 5.48 17.87 -6.23
C LEU A 232 5.77 19.18 -6.98
N GLN A 233 6.73 19.98 -6.52
CA GLN A 233 7.11 21.22 -7.19
C GLN A 233 7.50 20.96 -8.65
N GLN A 234 8.25 19.89 -8.91
CA GLN A 234 8.62 19.49 -10.26
C GLN A 234 7.41 19.08 -11.09
N ALA A 235 6.47 18.31 -10.51
CA ALA A 235 5.24 17.90 -11.18
C ALA A 235 4.38 19.12 -11.57
N LEU A 236 4.23 20.09 -10.66
CA LEU A 236 3.47 21.31 -10.92
C LEU A 236 4.17 22.21 -11.96
N ALA A 237 5.50 22.32 -11.93
CA ALA A 237 6.24 23.07 -12.94
C ALA A 237 6.06 22.48 -14.35
N LEU A 238 6.05 21.15 -14.47
CA LEU A 238 5.79 20.46 -15.74
C LEU A 238 4.32 20.60 -16.17
N LEU A 239 3.38 20.52 -15.24
CA LEU A 239 1.96 20.74 -15.51
C LEU A 239 1.69 22.16 -16.02
N GLY A 240 2.33 23.18 -15.42
CA GLY A 240 2.21 24.58 -15.82
C GLY A 240 2.66 24.87 -17.25
N ARG A 241 3.45 23.99 -17.89
CA ARG A 241 3.82 24.13 -19.31
C ARG A 241 2.67 23.82 -20.27
N CYS A 242 1.72 23.00 -19.84
CA CYS A 242 0.57 22.57 -20.65
C CYS A 242 -0.77 23.13 -20.13
N TRP A 243 -0.71 23.95 -19.07
CA TRP A 243 -1.88 24.53 -18.43
C TRP A 243 -1.79 26.05 -18.41
N THR A 244 -2.86 26.70 -18.85
CA THR A 244 -2.97 28.16 -18.96
C THR A 244 -3.81 28.80 -17.84
N GLY A 245 -4.12 28.04 -16.78
CA GLY A 245 -4.93 28.53 -15.65
C GLY A 245 -4.15 29.38 -14.64
N ALA A 246 -4.76 29.58 -13.47
CA ALA A 246 -4.17 30.38 -12.39
C ALA A 246 -2.83 29.77 -11.90
N PRO A 247 -1.88 30.52 -11.33
CA PRO A 247 -0.61 29.93 -10.86
C PRO A 247 -0.80 28.76 -9.88
N LEU A 248 -0.06 27.66 -10.08
CA LEU A 248 -0.03 26.51 -9.16
C LEU A 248 0.78 26.87 -7.91
N ASP A 249 0.14 26.86 -6.74
CA ASP A 249 0.80 27.04 -5.45
C ASP A 249 1.16 25.68 -4.83
N VAL A 250 2.47 25.40 -4.76
CA VAL A 250 2.99 24.14 -4.22
C VAL A 250 2.77 23.98 -2.71
N ASP A 251 2.79 25.06 -1.93
CA ASP A 251 2.54 25.03 -0.49
C ASP A 251 1.09 24.66 -0.22
N ARG A 252 0.19 25.34 -0.94
CA ARG A 252 -1.24 25.05 -0.87
C ARG A 252 -1.54 23.62 -1.30
N ALA A 253 -0.99 23.19 -2.43
CA ALA A 253 -1.18 21.84 -2.97
C ALA A 253 -0.69 20.77 -1.97
N TRP A 254 0.52 20.92 -1.44
CA TRP A 254 1.09 19.99 -0.47
C TRP A 254 0.23 19.89 0.79
N ARG A 255 -0.30 21.01 1.29
CA ARG A 255 -1.16 21.04 2.47
C ARG A 255 -2.53 20.42 2.22
N GLU A 256 -3.19 20.76 1.11
CA GLU A 256 -4.51 20.25 0.74
C GLU A 256 -4.48 18.73 0.47
N MET A 257 -3.37 18.21 -0.05
CA MET A 257 -3.14 16.76 -0.17
C MET A 257 -2.65 16.09 1.13
N GLU A 258 -2.55 16.86 2.21
CA GLU A 258 -2.11 16.42 3.54
C GLU A 258 -0.63 15.99 3.63
N GLY A 259 0.20 16.42 2.69
CA GLY A 259 1.63 16.10 2.67
C GLY A 259 2.38 16.59 3.90
N GLU A 260 1.98 17.71 4.51
CA GLU A 260 2.56 18.18 5.78
C GLU A 260 2.27 17.20 6.93
N ARG A 261 1.07 16.60 6.94
CA ARG A 261 0.62 15.70 8.02
C ARG A 261 1.15 14.29 7.86
N ASN A 262 1.20 13.80 6.61
CA ASN A 262 1.53 12.42 6.30
C ASN A 262 3.00 12.24 5.87
N ALA A 263 3.74 13.34 5.67
CA ALA A 263 5.07 13.38 5.07
C ALA A 263 5.14 12.81 3.63
N HIS A 264 3.98 12.58 3.00
CA HIS A 264 3.88 12.13 1.62
C HIS A 264 2.51 12.51 1.02
N ALA A 265 2.42 12.51 -0.31
CA ALA A 265 1.18 12.67 -1.06
C ALA A 265 1.05 11.58 -2.14
N GLY A 266 0.00 10.77 -2.06
CA GLY A 266 -0.28 9.71 -3.03
C GLY A 266 -0.94 10.21 -4.31
N PHE A 267 -0.88 9.38 -5.35
CA PHE A 267 -1.39 9.72 -6.68
C PHE A 267 -2.89 10.11 -6.70
N ALA A 268 -3.75 9.44 -5.95
CA ALA A 268 -5.18 9.73 -5.97
C ALA A 268 -5.51 11.15 -5.50
N LYS A 269 -4.81 11.65 -4.47
CA LYS A 269 -4.96 13.03 -3.98
C LYS A 269 -4.39 14.04 -4.97
N PHE A 270 -3.25 13.73 -5.59
CA PHE A 270 -2.69 14.55 -6.67
C PHE A 270 -3.64 14.66 -7.84
N ALA A 271 -4.20 13.55 -8.31
CA ALA A 271 -5.15 13.54 -9.41
C ALA A 271 -6.41 14.36 -9.08
N ALA A 272 -6.97 14.21 -7.87
CA ALA A 272 -8.12 14.98 -7.43
C ALA A 272 -7.84 16.48 -7.37
N TRP A 273 -6.71 16.86 -6.76
CA TRP A 273 -6.31 18.26 -6.64
C TRP A 273 -6.12 18.92 -8.02
N VAL A 274 -5.44 18.21 -8.95
CA VAL A 274 -5.22 18.71 -10.31
C VAL A 274 -6.53 18.82 -11.11
N GLN A 275 -7.46 17.88 -10.92
CA GLN A 275 -8.78 17.95 -11.56
C GLN A 275 -9.63 19.10 -11.01
N GLU A 276 -9.59 19.36 -9.71
CA GLU A 276 -10.26 20.51 -9.10
C GLU A 276 -9.68 21.84 -9.61
N ALA A 277 -8.36 21.90 -9.84
CA ALA A 277 -7.70 23.03 -10.49
C ALA A 277 -8.07 23.19 -11.98
N GLY A 278 -8.75 22.21 -12.60
CA GLY A 278 -9.23 22.27 -13.98
C GLY A 278 -8.15 21.99 -15.03
N ALA A 279 -7.09 21.26 -14.69
CA ALA A 279 -6.06 20.92 -15.67
C ALA A 279 -6.57 19.85 -16.69
N PRO A 280 -6.20 19.97 -17.99
CA PRO A 280 -6.82 19.19 -19.07
C PRO A 280 -6.17 17.80 -19.30
N LEU A 281 -5.57 17.19 -18.27
CA LEU A 281 -4.93 15.87 -18.41
C LEU A 281 -5.85 14.75 -17.87
N PRO A 282 -6.05 13.65 -18.63
CA PRO A 282 -6.80 12.50 -18.11
C PRO A 282 -6.01 11.80 -17.01
N ILE A 283 -6.70 11.12 -16.09
CA ILE A 283 -6.06 10.50 -14.91
C ILE A 283 -5.00 9.47 -15.34
N GLY A 284 -5.32 8.60 -16.29
CA GLY A 284 -4.34 7.65 -16.87
C GLY A 284 -4.24 6.30 -16.15
N VAL A 285 -5.25 5.92 -15.39
CA VAL A 285 -5.42 4.57 -14.83
C VAL A 285 -6.80 4.02 -15.23
N GLU A 286 -6.96 2.70 -15.21
CA GLU A 286 -8.24 2.04 -15.51
C GLU A 286 -9.18 2.12 -14.30
N LEU A 287 -10.15 3.03 -14.37
CA LEU A 287 -11.11 3.27 -13.29
C LEU A 287 -12.28 2.29 -13.33
N THR A 288 -12.46 1.59 -14.46
CA THR A 288 -13.54 0.63 -14.69
C THR A 288 -12.97 -0.78 -14.68
N HIS A 289 -13.31 -1.57 -13.68
CA HIS A 289 -13.01 -3.00 -13.70
C HIS A 289 -14.33 -3.76 -13.60
N VAL A 290 -14.71 -4.45 -14.68
CA VAL A 290 -15.93 -5.29 -14.82
C VAL A 290 -17.29 -4.53 -14.71
N GLU A 291 -17.37 -3.39 -14.01
CA GLU A 291 -18.62 -2.82 -13.50
C GLU A 291 -19.37 -1.84 -14.42
N CYS A 292 -18.74 -1.28 -15.45
CA CYS A 292 -19.36 -0.16 -16.19
C CYS A 292 -19.95 -0.51 -17.55
N GLN A 293 -19.75 -1.74 -18.07
CA GLN A 293 -20.08 -2.13 -19.45
C GLN A 293 -19.50 -1.19 -20.54
N THR A 294 -18.63 -0.24 -20.16
CA THR A 294 -18.05 0.78 -21.02
C THR A 294 -16.58 0.98 -20.63
N ASN A 295 -15.71 0.02 -20.97
CA ASN A 295 -14.26 0.17 -20.83
C ASN A 295 -13.74 1.13 -21.92
N HIS A 296 -14.11 2.41 -21.84
CA HIS A 296 -13.72 3.42 -22.81
C HIS A 296 -12.31 3.97 -22.54
N LEU A 297 -11.30 3.09 -22.52
CA LEU A 297 -9.91 3.52 -22.64
C LEU A 297 -9.60 3.84 -24.12
N SER A 298 -10.13 4.97 -24.59
CA SER A 298 -9.90 5.41 -25.97
C SER A 298 -8.43 5.76 -26.21
N CYS A 299 -7.93 5.47 -27.41
CA CYS A 299 -6.56 5.79 -27.80
C CYS A 299 -6.42 7.30 -28.08
N GLY A 300 -5.52 7.96 -27.36
CA GLY A 300 -5.21 9.38 -27.52
C GLY A 300 -4.21 9.69 -28.63
N PHE A 301 -3.73 8.70 -29.39
CA PHE A 301 -2.73 8.89 -30.43
C PHE A 301 -3.28 9.77 -31.57
N VAL A 302 -2.49 10.76 -31.97
CA VAL A 302 -2.79 11.69 -33.07
C VAL A 302 -1.82 11.37 -34.22
N LEU A 303 -2.39 11.04 -35.37
CA LEU A 303 -1.68 10.78 -36.61
C LEU A 303 -1.03 12.06 -37.17
N PRO A 304 -0.02 11.96 -38.05
CA PRO A 304 0.64 13.13 -38.63
C PRO A 304 -0.28 14.11 -39.36
N ASP A 305 -1.43 13.63 -39.84
CA ASP A 305 -2.48 14.43 -40.51
C ASP A 305 -3.46 15.11 -39.53
N GLY A 306 -3.23 14.97 -38.22
CA GLY A 306 -4.07 15.51 -37.15
C GLY A 306 -5.26 14.64 -36.75
N GLN A 307 -5.52 13.53 -37.45
CA GLN A 307 -6.60 12.63 -37.10
C GLN A 307 -6.28 11.82 -35.83
N ARG A 308 -7.31 11.53 -35.03
CA ARG A 308 -7.16 10.66 -33.84
C ARG A 308 -7.39 9.20 -34.19
N CYS A 309 -6.69 8.31 -33.50
CA CYS A 309 -6.98 6.88 -33.56
C CYS A 309 -8.43 6.62 -33.14
N SER A 310 -9.17 5.84 -33.93
CA SER A 310 -10.59 5.51 -33.68
C SER A 310 -10.80 4.41 -32.62
N CYS A 311 -9.72 3.92 -32.00
CA CYS A 311 -9.76 2.85 -31.02
C CYS A 311 -10.47 3.31 -29.74
N LEU A 312 -11.60 2.67 -29.41
CA LEU A 312 -12.48 3.07 -28.30
C LEU A 312 -12.17 2.36 -26.98
N HIS A 313 -11.36 1.30 -26.99
CA HIS A 313 -10.96 0.53 -25.82
C HIS A 313 -9.56 -0.05 -26.03
N PHE A 314 -8.83 -0.31 -24.95
CA PHE A 314 -7.56 -1.02 -25.04
C PHE A 314 -7.84 -2.51 -25.28
N ALA A 315 -7.28 -3.06 -26.36
CA ALA A 315 -7.36 -4.48 -26.69
C ALA A 315 -5.94 -5.01 -26.88
N ALA A 316 -5.47 -5.82 -25.94
CA ALA A 316 -4.16 -6.48 -25.99
C ALA A 316 -3.86 -7.11 -27.36
N SER A 317 -2.72 -6.76 -27.97
CA SER A 317 -2.20 -7.48 -29.13
C SER A 317 -1.67 -8.85 -28.69
N THR A 318 -2.01 -9.92 -29.42
CA THR A 318 -1.71 -11.31 -29.06
C THR A 318 -0.27 -11.75 -29.36
N GLY A 319 0.65 -10.81 -29.60
CA GLY A 319 2.07 -11.11 -29.83
C GLY A 319 2.82 -11.44 -28.53
N ALA A 320 3.78 -12.37 -28.60
CA ALA A 320 4.62 -12.71 -27.45
C ALA A 320 5.34 -11.45 -26.91
N PRO A 321 5.37 -11.23 -25.58
CA PRO A 321 6.05 -10.08 -25.00
C PRO A 321 7.56 -10.16 -25.27
N PRO A 322 8.24 -9.02 -25.55
CA PRO A 322 9.70 -8.99 -25.56
C PRO A 322 10.22 -9.39 -24.17
N ALA A 323 11.32 -10.15 -24.14
CA ALA A 323 11.85 -10.79 -22.94
C ALA A 323 11.94 -9.81 -21.74
N GLY A 324 11.12 -10.06 -20.71
CA GLY A 324 11.13 -9.30 -19.46
C GLY A 324 10.15 -8.12 -19.36
N GLY A 325 9.13 -8.04 -20.24
CA GLY A 325 7.98 -7.13 -20.11
C GLY A 325 6.72 -7.83 -19.56
N SER A 326 5.97 -7.14 -18.69
CA SER A 326 4.64 -7.56 -18.23
C SER A 326 3.56 -7.13 -19.23
N ALA A 327 2.56 -8.00 -19.45
CA ALA A 327 1.38 -7.85 -20.31
C ALA A 327 1.64 -7.29 -21.74
N SER A 328 0.65 -7.37 -22.63
CA SER A 328 0.80 -6.77 -23.97
C SER A 328 0.94 -5.25 -23.82
N GLN A 329 2.12 -4.69 -24.08
CA GLN A 329 2.33 -3.23 -24.03
C GLN A 329 1.56 -2.48 -25.13
N PHE A 330 1.08 -3.20 -26.14
CA PHE A 330 0.47 -2.65 -27.34
C PHE A 330 -0.98 -3.11 -27.51
N CYS A 331 -1.81 -2.19 -28.00
CA CYS A 331 -3.16 -2.45 -28.41
C CYS A 331 -3.19 -3.02 -29.84
N LYS A 332 -4.30 -3.65 -30.24
CA LYS A 332 -4.60 -4.05 -31.63
C LYS A 332 -4.52 -2.88 -32.62
N CYS A 333 -4.70 -1.63 -32.16
CA CYS A 333 -4.51 -0.43 -32.99
C CYS A 333 -3.03 -0.09 -33.27
N GLY A 334 -2.07 -0.84 -32.69
CA GLY A 334 -0.63 -0.61 -32.84
C GLY A 334 -0.03 0.37 -31.82
N HIS A 335 -0.84 1.08 -31.04
CA HIS A 335 -0.37 2.05 -30.06
C HIS A 335 -0.18 1.46 -28.67
N LYS A 336 0.73 2.04 -27.89
CA LYS A 336 1.02 1.63 -26.51
C LYS A 336 -0.22 1.74 -25.61
N ARG A 337 -0.30 0.88 -24.59
CA ARG A 337 -1.31 0.98 -23.51
C ARG A 337 -1.31 2.36 -22.86
N SER A 338 -0.13 2.96 -22.71
CA SER A 338 0.04 4.31 -22.15
C SER A 338 -0.68 5.41 -22.96
N MET A 339 -1.07 5.14 -24.22
CA MET A 339 -1.89 6.05 -25.02
C MET A 339 -3.40 5.90 -24.76
N HIS A 340 -3.81 4.87 -24.02
CA HIS A 340 -5.22 4.56 -23.76
C HIS A 340 -5.60 5.07 -22.38
N ALA A 341 -6.56 5.97 -22.34
CA ALA A 341 -7.05 6.57 -21.09
C ALA A 341 -8.54 6.84 -21.21
N LEU A 342 -9.22 6.92 -20.07
CA LEU A 342 -10.61 7.38 -20.03
C LEU A 342 -10.66 8.85 -20.48
N ARG A 343 -11.39 9.11 -21.57
CA ARG A 343 -11.57 10.45 -22.16
C ARG A 343 -13.06 10.70 -22.39
N SER A 344 -13.48 11.96 -22.28
CA SER A 344 -14.83 12.36 -22.68
C SER A 344 -15.03 12.21 -24.20
N LYS A 345 -16.27 11.98 -24.64
CA LYS A 345 -16.65 11.86 -26.06
C LYS A 345 -16.24 13.07 -26.91
N ASP A 346 -16.23 14.26 -26.33
CA ASP A 346 -15.86 15.50 -27.03
C ASP A 346 -14.36 15.82 -26.94
N GLY A 347 -13.55 14.90 -26.40
CA GLY A 347 -12.11 15.10 -26.20
C GLY A 347 -11.74 16.13 -25.12
N GLY A 348 -12.71 16.84 -24.55
CA GLY A 348 -12.55 17.78 -23.44
C GLY A 348 -12.98 17.20 -22.09
N HIS A 349 -12.23 17.51 -21.04
CA HIS A 349 -12.55 17.14 -19.67
C HIS A 349 -13.72 17.99 -19.19
N ALA A 350 -14.84 17.36 -18.84
CA ALA A 350 -15.92 18.06 -18.18
C ALA A 350 -15.49 18.36 -16.75
N ALA A 351 -15.08 19.61 -16.50
CA ALA A 351 -14.96 20.14 -15.15
C ALA A 351 -16.27 19.84 -14.39
N GLY A 352 -16.17 19.21 -13.22
CA GLY A 352 -17.33 18.84 -12.38
C GLY A 352 -17.90 17.43 -12.58
N VAL A 353 -17.24 16.53 -13.32
CA VAL A 353 -17.60 15.09 -13.35
C VAL A 353 -16.91 14.33 -12.21
N ALA A 354 -17.61 13.34 -11.64
CA ALA A 354 -17.03 12.46 -10.62
C ALA A 354 -15.71 11.82 -11.10
N MET A 355 -14.70 11.80 -10.22
CA MET A 355 -13.35 11.25 -10.49
C MET A 355 -13.39 9.85 -11.11
N ALA A 356 -14.38 9.04 -10.72
CA ALA A 356 -14.62 7.70 -11.23
C ALA A 356 -16.13 7.43 -11.38
N PRO A 357 -16.52 6.50 -12.28
CA PRO A 357 -17.89 6.03 -12.35
C PRO A 357 -18.34 5.39 -11.03
N THR A 358 -19.62 5.57 -10.67
CA THR A 358 -20.20 4.92 -9.48
C THR A 358 -20.63 3.48 -9.78
N PRO A 359 -20.60 2.58 -8.78
CA PRO A 359 -21.04 1.19 -8.98
C PRO A 359 -22.49 1.09 -9.43
N SER A 360 -22.77 0.09 -10.28
CA SER A 360 -24.11 -0.13 -10.84
C SER A 360 -25.15 -0.45 -9.76
N TYR A 361 -24.77 -1.23 -8.75
CA TYR A 361 -25.65 -1.64 -7.64
C TYR A 361 -26.07 -0.48 -6.73
N TRP A 362 -25.41 0.69 -6.79
CA TRP A 362 -25.90 1.91 -6.13
C TRP A 362 -27.22 2.41 -6.71
N ARG A 363 -27.51 2.11 -7.99
CA ARG A 363 -28.71 2.61 -8.70
C ARG A 363 -29.99 1.91 -8.25
N SER A 364 -29.91 0.65 -7.82
CA SER A 364 -31.03 -0.10 -7.24
C SER A 364 -31.52 0.49 -5.91
N SER A 365 -30.82 1.49 -5.37
CA SER A 365 -31.09 2.12 -4.08
C SER A 365 -31.94 3.40 -4.15
N ARG A 366 -32.29 3.90 -5.34
CA ARG A 366 -33.13 5.11 -5.46
C ARG A 366 -34.59 4.74 -5.26
N SER A 367 -35.20 5.27 -4.20
CA SER A 367 -36.66 5.36 -4.13
C SER A 367 -37.17 6.16 -5.33
N SER A 368 -38.24 5.67 -5.96
CA SER A 368 -38.84 6.13 -7.21
C SER A 368 -39.54 7.50 -7.15
N GLY A 369 -38.98 8.46 -6.38
CA GLY A 369 -39.60 9.78 -6.17
C GLY A 369 -38.66 10.95 -5.88
N ALA A 370 -37.34 10.76 -5.83
CA ALA A 370 -36.42 11.88 -5.61
C ALA A 370 -36.20 12.71 -6.90
N PRO A 371 -36.20 14.06 -6.84
CA PRO A 371 -35.91 14.90 -7.99
C PRO A 371 -34.55 14.57 -8.61
N LYS A 372 -34.46 14.56 -9.95
CA LYS A 372 -33.17 14.48 -10.65
C LYS A 372 -32.29 15.66 -10.19
N GLY A 373 -31.19 15.36 -9.50
CA GLY A 373 -30.17 16.36 -9.12
C GLY A 373 -30.09 16.69 -7.63
N SER A 374 -30.99 16.19 -6.78
CA SER A 374 -30.83 16.29 -5.33
C SER A 374 -29.75 15.31 -4.85
N PRO A 375 -28.77 15.71 -4.03
CA PRO A 375 -27.91 14.75 -3.35
C PRO A 375 -28.80 13.87 -2.45
N GLY A 376 -28.87 12.58 -2.78
CA GLY A 376 -29.55 11.60 -1.93
C GLY A 376 -28.84 11.47 -0.57
N PRO A 377 -29.43 10.74 0.39
CA PRO A 377 -28.75 10.51 1.67
C PRO A 377 -27.42 9.78 1.42
N ALA A 378 -26.35 10.25 2.08
CA ALA A 378 -25.01 9.65 1.96
C ALA A 378 -24.95 8.20 2.45
N LEU A 379 -25.91 7.80 3.29
CA LEU A 379 -26.11 6.44 3.77
C LEU A 379 -27.52 5.96 3.38
N VAL A 380 -27.60 4.78 2.76
CA VAL A 380 -28.88 4.15 2.39
C VAL A 380 -29.03 2.83 3.11
N GLU A 381 -30.10 2.66 3.87
CA GLU A 381 -30.42 1.39 4.52
C GLU A 381 -30.81 0.33 3.48
N LEU A 382 -30.17 -0.83 3.56
CA LEU A 382 -30.40 -1.94 2.64
C LEU A 382 -31.65 -2.74 3.04
N PRO A 383 -32.34 -3.34 2.06
CA PRO A 383 -33.51 -4.19 2.32
C PRO A 383 -33.17 -5.45 3.12
N GLY A 384 -34.21 -6.14 3.60
CA GLY A 384 -34.07 -7.23 4.55
C GLY A 384 -33.30 -8.45 4.04
N ASP A 385 -33.32 -8.72 2.74
CA ASP A 385 -32.57 -9.79 2.05
C ASP A 385 -31.06 -9.53 2.06
N ALA A 386 -30.63 -8.26 2.00
CA ALA A 386 -29.23 -7.92 2.14
C ALA A 386 -28.68 -8.34 3.50
N ARG A 387 -29.48 -8.25 4.59
CA ARG A 387 -29.05 -8.65 5.94
C ARG A 387 -28.57 -10.09 6.02
N ALA A 388 -29.15 -11.01 5.24
CA ALA A 388 -28.72 -12.40 5.23
C ALA A 388 -27.27 -12.57 4.73
N ARG A 389 -26.85 -11.78 3.72
CA ARG A 389 -25.46 -11.79 3.21
C ARG A 389 -24.48 -11.27 4.27
N PHE A 390 -24.86 -10.24 5.01
CA PHE A 390 -24.03 -9.71 6.10
C PHE A 390 -24.04 -10.61 7.33
N GLN A 391 -25.14 -11.33 7.60
CA GLN A 391 -25.16 -12.36 8.64
C GLN A 391 -24.18 -13.48 8.28
N PHE A 392 -24.18 -13.94 7.03
CA PHE A 392 -23.20 -14.91 6.54
C PHE A 392 -21.75 -14.41 6.70
N LEU A 393 -21.46 -13.16 6.34
CA LEU A 393 -20.15 -12.54 6.60
C LEU A 393 -19.76 -12.62 8.08
N PHE A 394 -20.70 -12.32 8.99
CA PHE A 394 -20.43 -12.36 10.43
C PHE A 394 -20.18 -13.79 10.92
N ASP A 395 -20.95 -14.75 10.43
CA ASP A 395 -20.82 -16.16 10.81
C ASP A 395 -19.48 -16.74 10.30
N GLU A 396 -19.11 -16.49 9.05
CA GLU A 396 -17.84 -16.96 8.45
C GLU A 396 -16.60 -16.33 9.09
N THR A 397 -16.70 -15.05 9.47
CA THR A 397 -15.56 -14.32 10.04
C THR A 397 -15.47 -14.45 11.55
N HIS A 398 -16.48 -15.04 12.20
CA HIS A 398 -16.49 -15.29 13.64
C HIS A 398 -15.48 -16.38 14.03
N LYS A 399 -14.74 -16.14 15.09
CA LYS A 399 -13.83 -17.12 15.72
C LYS A 399 -14.52 -17.73 16.95
N ALA A 400 -14.85 -19.02 16.88
CA ALA A 400 -15.53 -19.74 17.96
C ALA A 400 -14.63 -20.12 19.15
N THR A 401 -13.32 -20.24 18.91
CA THR A 401 -12.31 -20.63 19.92
C THR A 401 -11.14 -19.65 19.90
N ASP A 402 -10.39 -19.56 21.01
CA ASP A 402 -9.27 -18.61 21.14
C ASP A 402 -9.65 -17.18 20.72
N ASN A 403 -10.82 -16.71 21.18
CA ASN A 403 -11.47 -15.49 20.69
C ASN A 403 -11.38 -14.32 21.66
N TRP A 404 -10.65 -14.50 22.76
CA TRP A 404 -10.39 -13.45 23.75
C TRP A 404 -8.98 -12.89 23.58
N THR A 405 -8.85 -11.57 23.57
CA THR A 405 -7.57 -10.89 23.75
C THR A 405 -7.64 -9.93 24.93
N ARG A 406 -6.47 -9.42 25.33
CA ARG A 406 -6.34 -8.39 26.37
C ARG A 406 -7.17 -7.13 26.04
N ASP A 407 -7.43 -6.86 24.77
CA ASP A 407 -8.16 -5.66 24.35
C ASP A 407 -9.63 -5.69 24.80
N ARG A 408 -10.20 -6.88 25.04
CA ARG A 408 -11.54 -7.03 25.66
C ARG A 408 -11.54 -6.77 27.16
N GLY A 409 -10.36 -6.73 27.78
CA GLY A 409 -10.22 -6.52 29.21
C GLY A 409 -10.70 -7.72 30.05
N CYS A 410 -10.74 -7.50 31.36
CA CYS A 410 -11.11 -8.51 32.34
C CYS A 410 -12.53 -8.32 32.88
N SER A 411 -13.12 -9.37 33.45
CA SER A 411 -14.46 -9.34 34.03
C SER A 411 -14.54 -8.50 35.30
N LEU A 412 -13.41 -8.28 35.98
CA LEU A 412 -13.35 -7.54 37.26
C LEU A 412 -13.10 -6.03 37.08
N HIS A 413 -12.21 -5.65 36.16
CA HIS A 413 -11.68 -4.30 36.01
C HIS A 413 -11.89 -3.72 34.61
N GLY A 414 -12.37 -4.52 33.64
CA GLY A 414 -12.53 -4.09 32.25
C GLY A 414 -11.22 -3.87 31.51
N VAL A 415 -11.23 -2.91 30.58
CA VAL A 415 -10.10 -2.59 29.69
C VAL A 415 -9.00 -1.86 30.48
N GLY A 416 -7.73 -2.11 30.16
CA GLY A 416 -6.59 -1.49 30.85
C GLY A 416 -6.17 -2.21 32.15
N CYS A 417 -6.71 -3.40 32.42
CA CYS A 417 -6.30 -4.22 33.55
C CYS A 417 -4.86 -4.74 33.42
N ARG A 418 -4.21 -5.04 34.56
CA ARG A 418 -2.89 -5.70 34.59
C ARG A 418 -2.94 -7.04 33.82
N PRO A 419 -1.92 -7.37 33.02
CA PRO A 419 -1.93 -8.56 32.17
C PRO A 419 -2.29 -9.85 32.91
N GLU A 420 -1.70 -10.08 34.09
CA GLU A 420 -1.90 -11.31 34.87
C GLU A 420 -3.37 -11.46 35.32
N CYS A 421 -3.99 -10.35 35.75
CA CYS A 421 -5.39 -10.33 36.13
C CYS A 421 -6.31 -10.51 34.91
N ALA A 422 -5.98 -9.88 33.78
CA ALA A 422 -6.75 -10.01 32.55
C ALA A 422 -6.76 -11.44 32.01
N LEU A 423 -5.63 -12.14 32.06
CA LEU A 423 -5.54 -13.55 31.65
C LEU A 423 -6.34 -14.49 32.57
N LYS A 424 -6.34 -14.22 33.88
CA LYS A 424 -7.04 -15.05 34.87
C LYS A 424 -8.56 -14.82 34.86
N HIS A 425 -8.99 -13.58 34.64
CA HIS A 425 -10.39 -13.16 34.72
C HIS A 425 -10.88 -12.64 33.38
N LYS A 426 -10.78 -13.46 32.33
CA LYS A 426 -11.17 -13.08 30.97
C LYS A 426 -12.62 -12.63 30.94
N ARG A 427 -12.88 -11.45 30.39
CA ARG A 427 -14.25 -11.00 30.12
C ARG A 427 -14.92 -11.96 29.12
N ALA A 428 -16.21 -12.23 29.33
CA ALA A 428 -16.99 -13.04 28.40
C ALA A 428 -16.93 -12.47 26.97
N VAL A 429 -16.66 -13.35 26.00
CA VAL A 429 -16.65 -13.04 24.58
C VAL A 429 -17.99 -13.48 23.98
N PRO A 430 -18.58 -12.73 23.03
CA PRO A 430 -19.78 -13.18 22.34
C PRO A 430 -19.59 -14.58 21.71
N THR A 431 -20.64 -15.41 21.78
CA THR A 431 -20.69 -16.73 21.14
C THR A 431 -21.12 -16.63 19.68
N GLY A 432 -21.62 -15.47 19.28
CA GLY A 432 -22.01 -15.13 17.93
C GLY A 432 -22.57 -13.71 17.87
N TYR A 433 -23.08 -13.33 16.71
CA TYR A 433 -23.62 -12.01 16.46
C TYR A 433 -24.89 -12.11 15.63
N ARG A 434 -25.83 -11.19 15.84
CA ARG A 434 -27.03 -11.06 15.02
C ARG A 434 -27.04 -9.71 14.32
N VAL A 435 -27.03 -9.71 12.99
CA VAL A 435 -27.14 -8.50 12.17
C VAL A 435 -28.56 -7.96 12.23
N GLU A 436 -28.70 -6.69 12.59
CA GLU A 436 -30.00 -6.01 12.77
C GLU A 436 -30.31 -5.10 11.58
N ALA A 437 -29.32 -4.34 11.11
CA ALA A 437 -29.45 -3.40 10.00
C ALA A 437 -28.13 -3.18 9.28
N VAL A 438 -28.21 -2.83 8.00
CA VAL A 438 -27.04 -2.53 7.14
C VAL A 438 -27.31 -1.24 6.39
N LEU A 439 -26.37 -0.30 6.44
CA LEU A 439 -26.42 0.95 5.69
C LEU A 439 -25.27 0.96 4.71
N ARG A 440 -25.56 1.19 3.43
CA ARG A 440 -24.56 1.40 2.39
C ARG A 440 -24.19 2.87 2.29
N ASN A 441 -22.91 3.15 2.28
CA ASN A 441 -22.36 4.44 1.93
C ASN A 441 -22.43 4.64 0.41
N VAL A 442 -22.92 5.80 -0.03
CA VAL A 442 -23.02 6.20 -1.44
C VAL A 442 -22.25 7.50 -1.70
N ASN A 443 -21.26 7.81 -0.85
CA ASN A 443 -20.38 8.97 -1.00
C ASN A 443 -19.49 8.83 -2.25
N ALA A 444 -19.88 9.49 -3.34
CA ALA A 444 -19.19 9.44 -4.61
C ALA A 444 -17.79 10.09 -4.60
N GLY A 445 -17.55 11.06 -3.71
CA GLY A 445 -16.23 11.69 -3.58
C GLY A 445 -15.20 10.73 -3.00
N LEU A 446 -15.55 10.07 -1.89
CA LEU A 446 -14.70 9.04 -1.29
C LEU A 446 -14.52 7.83 -2.22
N TRP A 447 -15.58 7.41 -2.91
CA TRP A 447 -15.49 6.36 -3.92
C TRP A 447 -14.53 6.74 -5.06
N GLY A 448 -14.60 7.98 -5.54
CA GLY A 448 -13.73 8.49 -6.58
C GLY A 448 -12.24 8.39 -6.21
N LEU A 449 -11.88 8.87 -5.02
CA LEU A 449 -10.51 8.74 -4.49
C LEU A 449 -10.08 7.29 -4.36
N TYR A 450 -10.95 6.44 -3.80
CA TYR A 450 -10.71 5.01 -3.64
C TYR A 450 -10.48 4.29 -4.97
N ALA A 451 -11.35 4.52 -5.96
CA ALA A 451 -11.29 3.88 -7.26
C ALA A 451 -10.03 4.27 -8.03
N VAL A 452 -9.62 5.54 -7.97
CA VAL A 452 -8.35 6.02 -8.55
C VAL A 452 -7.16 5.34 -7.89
N ASN A 453 -7.14 5.26 -6.55
CA ASN A 453 -6.03 4.62 -5.84
C ASN A 453 -5.97 3.11 -6.11
N ARG A 454 -7.12 2.41 -6.06
CA ARG A 454 -7.22 0.99 -6.41
C ARG A 454 -6.66 0.72 -7.81
N ALA A 455 -7.04 1.54 -8.79
CA ALA A 455 -6.56 1.42 -10.17
C ALA A 455 -5.05 1.65 -10.30
N ALA A 456 -4.50 2.63 -9.56
CA ALA A 456 -3.07 2.90 -9.52
C ALA A 456 -2.28 1.71 -8.93
N ILE A 457 -2.73 1.19 -7.79
CA ILE A 457 -2.11 0.02 -7.14
C ILE A 457 -2.22 -1.22 -8.02
N ALA A 458 -3.35 -1.42 -8.71
CA ALA A 458 -3.52 -2.53 -9.65
C ALA A 458 -2.49 -2.47 -10.79
N GLN A 459 -2.27 -1.28 -11.37
CA GLN A 459 -1.24 -1.08 -12.40
C GLN A 459 0.18 -1.34 -11.86
N GLU A 460 0.48 -0.94 -10.62
CA GLU A 460 1.77 -1.22 -9.96
C GLU A 460 1.97 -2.72 -9.65
N CYS A 461 0.88 -3.44 -9.39
CA CYS A 461 0.89 -4.88 -9.17
C CYS A 461 1.18 -5.69 -10.46
N GLU A 462 0.94 -5.14 -11.65
CA GLU A 462 1.27 -5.82 -12.92
C GLU A 462 2.79 -6.03 -13.11
N GLY A 463 3.63 -5.23 -12.43
CA GLY A 463 5.09 -5.32 -12.53
C GLY A 463 5.74 -6.50 -11.80
N VAL A 464 7.07 -6.59 -11.92
CA VAL A 464 7.93 -7.43 -11.07
C VAL A 464 8.73 -6.50 -10.18
N VAL A 465 8.66 -6.72 -8.86
CA VAL A 465 9.41 -5.93 -7.87
C VAL A 465 10.24 -6.89 -7.04
N THR A 466 11.50 -6.54 -6.76
CA THR A 466 12.47 -7.41 -6.05
C THR A 466 12.59 -8.83 -6.63
N GLY A 467 12.42 -8.96 -7.95
CA GLY A 467 12.47 -10.24 -8.66
C GLY A 467 11.25 -11.14 -8.46
N LYS A 468 10.21 -10.67 -7.75
CA LYS A 468 8.99 -11.43 -7.48
C LYS A 468 7.78 -10.84 -8.24
N PRO A 469 7.01 -11.67 -8.96
CA PRO A 469 5.73 -11.24 -9.51
C PRO A 469 4.74 -10.95 -8.37
N PHE A 470 3.66 -10.24 -8.70
CA PHE A 470 2.54 -10.10 -7.77
C PHE A 470 1.91 -11.47 -7.47
N CYS A 471 1.48 -11.66 -6.22
CA CYS A 471 0.81 -12.87 -5.77
C CYS A 471 -0.50 -12.46 -5.09
N ALA A 472 -1.61 -13.03 -5.58
CA ALA A 472 -2.91 -12.86 -4.96
C ALA A 472 -2.94 -13.61 -3.62
N ILE A 473 -3.49 -12.98 -2.58
CA ILE A 473 -3.69 -13.60 -1.27
C ILE A 473 -5.13 -14.06 -1.21
N THR A 474 -5.32 -15.38 -1.31
CA THR A 474 -6.62 -16.03 -1.48
C THR A 474 -7.13 -16.69 -0.20
N ASP A 475 -6.40 -16.56 0.91
CA ASP A 475 -6.74 -17.19 2.19
C ASP A 475 -7.31 -16.21 3.22
N ILE A 476 -7.63 -14.98 2.81
CA ILE A 476 -8.37 -14.01 3.63
C ILE A 476 -9.80 -14.51 3.83
N LYS A 477 -10.31 -14.48 5.06
CA LYS A 477 -11.64 -15.03 5.41
C LYS A 477 -12.80 -14.48 4.58
N THR A 478 -12.69 -13.25 4.11
CA THR A 478 -13.75 -12.56 3.37
C THR A 478 -13.66 -12.73 1.86
N VAL A 479 -12.66 -13.45 1.33
CA VAL A 479 -12.41 -13.58 -0.12
C VAL A 479 -13.59 -14.19 -0.88
N ASN A 480 -14.32 -15.10 -0.25
CA ASN A 480 -15.48 -15.79 -0.84
C ASN A 480 -16.82 -15.14 -0.46
N VAL A 481 -16.79 -13.99 0.20
CA VAL A 481 -18.00 -13.27 0.61
C VAL A 481 -18.41 -12.32 -0.50
N LEU A 482 -19.56 -12.58 -1.09
CA LEU A 482 -20.20 -11.69 -2.06
C LEU A 482 -21.24 -10.81 -1.35
N LEU A 483 -20.94 -9.51 -1.22
CA LEU A 483 -21.85 -8.52 -0.64
C LEU A 483 -22.55 -7.75 -1.75
N GLU A 484 -23.85 -7.97 -1.96
CA GLU A 484 -24.55 -7.48 -3.17
C GLU A 484 -23.85 -7.96 -4.47
N ASP A 485 -24.01 -7.26 -5.59
CA ASP A 485 -23.29 -7.55 -6.84
C ASP A 485 -21.97 -6.77 -6.91
N ALA A 486 -21.24 -6.75 -5.79
CA ALA A 486 -20.06 -5.91 -5.59
C ALA A 486 -18.78 -6.72 -5.94
N PRO A 487 -18.22 -6.58 -7.15
CA PRO A 487 -17.02 -7.33 -7.54
C PRO A 487 -15.77 -6.82 -6.82
N MET A 488 -14.78 -7.70 -6.71
CA MET A 488 -13.47 -7.44 -6.12
C MET A 488 -12.39 -7.56 -7.19
N VAL A 489 -11.35 -6.72 -7.11
CA VAL A 489 -10.22 -6.74 -8.04
C VAL A 489 -9.07 -7.55 -7.46
N GLU A 490 -8.95 -8.80 -7.92
CA GLU A 490 -7.91 -9.75 -7.50
C GLU A 490 -6.50 -9.26 -7.84
N SER A 491 -6.33 -8.58 -8.98
CA SER A 491 -5.02 -8.09 -9.45
C SER A 491 -4.37 -7.04 -8.55
N CYS A 492 -5.10 -6.53 -7.55
CA CYS A 492 -4.57 -5.63 -6.52
C CYS A 492 -4.95 -6.07 -5.11
N ASN A 493 -5.32 -7.33 -4.89
CA ASN A 493 -5.65 -7.84 -3.56
C ASN A 493 -6.75 -6.98 -2.88
N GLU A 494 -7.85 -6.70 -3.59
CA GLU A 494 -9.00 -5.99 -3.02
C GLU A 494 -9.82 -6.95 -2.14
N TRP A 495 -10.10 -6.56 -0.89
CA TRP A 495 -10.90 -7.35 0.05
C TRP A 495 -11.93 -6.51 0.79
N PHE A 496 -12.99 -7.19 1.26
CA PHE A 496 -13.85 -6.66 2.31
C PHE A 496 -13.20 -6.93 3.65
N LEU A 497 -12.90 -5.90 4.43
CA LEU A 497 -12.35 -6.05 5.77
C LEU A 497 -13.16 -5.23 6.78
N LEU A 498 -13.10 -5.63 8.04
CA LEU A 498 -13.89 -5.05 9.11
C LEU A 498 -13.08 -4.03 9.90
N HIS A 499 -13.70 -2.89 10.21
CA HIS A 499 -13.13 -1.87 11.09
C HIS A 499 -14.10 -1.55 12.23
N GLY A 500 -13.72 -1.96 13.45
CA GLY A 500 -14.49 -1.68 14.65
C GLY A 500 -14.22 -0.29 15.21
N THR A 501 -15.28 0.45 15.51
CA THR A 501 -15.22 1.75 16.17
C THR A 501 -16.58 2.09 16.76
N ARG A 502 -16.74 3.28 17.32
CA ARG A 502 -18.00 3.76 17.89
C ARG A 502 -19.01 4.08 16.78
N PRO A 503 -20.32 3.89 17.00
CA PRO A 503 -21.36 4.17 15.99
C PRO A 503 -21.25 5.56 15.33
N ASN A 504 -21.02 6.61 16.12
CA ASN A 504 -20.87 7.98 15.58
C ASN A 504 -19.60 8.14 14.74
N HIS A 505 -18.53 7.40 15.06
CA HIS A 505 -17.32 7.38 14.24
C HIS A 505 -17.55 6.62 12.93
N CYS A 506 -18.33 5.53 12.92
CA CYS A 506 -18.70 4.85 11.67
C CYS A 506 -19.38 5.82 10.69
N GLN A 507 -20.35 6.61 11.19
CA GLN A 507 -21.04 7.62 10.38
C GLN A 507 -20.08 8.72 9.89
N SER A 508 -19.27 9.28 10.80
CA SER A 508 -18.30 10.32 10.44
C SER A 508 -17.26 9.84 9.43
N ILE A 509 -16.84 8.57 9.49
CA ILE A 509 -15.90 7.97 8.53
C ILE A 509 -16.58 7.79 7.17
N CYS A 510 -17.85 7.38 7.11
CA CYS A 510 -18.59 7.31 5.83
C CYS A 510 -18.79 8.69 5.18
N GLU A 511 -18.93 9.74 6.00
CA GLU A 511 -19.08 11.11 5.53
C GLU A 511 -17.76 11.73 5.06
N LYS A 512 -16.70 11.63 5.89
CA LYS A 512 -15.45 12.40 5.71
C LYS A 512 -14.27 11.57 5.24
N GLY A 513 -14.39 10.24 5.25
CA GLY A 513 -13.28 9.32 5.01
C GLY A 513 -12.50 9.00 6.28
N PHE A 514 -11.55 8.07 6.15
CA PHE A 514 -10.59 7.79 7.21
C PHE A 514 -9.55 8.91 7.34
N SER A 515 -8.99 9.08 8.53
CA SER A 515 -7.88 10.00 8.77
C SER A 515 -6.77 9.33 9.57
N LEU A 516 -5.54 9.39 9.04
CA LEU A 516 -4.33 8.93 9.72
C LEU A 516 -4.01 9.75 10.97
N SER A 517 -4.58 10.95 11.13
CA SER A 517 -4.43 11.74 12.36
C SER A 517 -4.94 11.01 13.60
N HIS A 518 -5.87 10.05 13.42
CA HIS A 518 -6.40 9.20 14.49
C HIS A 518 -5.63 7.90 14.69
N ALA A 519 -4.60 7.62 13.89
CA ALA A 519 -3.76 6.44 14.10
C ALA A 519 -3.13 6.49 15.51
N GLY A 520 -3.24 5.37 16.23
CA GLY A 520 -2.78 5.22 17.62
C GLY A 520 -3.70 5.80 18.70
N THR A 521 -4.83 6.43 18.35
CA THR A 521 -5.81 6.91 19.36
C THR A 521 -6.77 5.82 19.84
N GLY A 522 -6.81 4.66 19.18
CA GLY A 522 -7.65 3.50 19.54
C GLY A 522 -7.20 2.79 20.83
N ALA A 523 -7.55 1.50 20.96
CA ALA A 523 -7.22 0.69 22.16
C ALA A 523 -5.76 0.18 22.20
N THR A 524 -4.87 0.84 21.47
CA THR A 524 -3.42 0.64 21.59
C THR A 524 -2.96 0.99 23.01
N TRP A 525 -1.95 0.29 23.53
CA TRP A 525 -1.34 0.63 24.81
C TRP A 525 -0.75 2.05 24.76
N LYS A 526 -1.00 2.84 25.81
CA LYS A 526 -0.55 4.23 25.94
C LYS A 526 0.02 4.43 27.33
N ASP A 527 1.03 5.28 27.43
CA ASP A 527 1.46 5.84 28.71
C ASP A 527 0.33 6.63 29.36
N ALA A 528 0.37 6.73 30.69
CA ALA A 528 -0.62 7.50 31.43
C ALA A 528 -0.64 8.97 30.96
N GLY A 529 -1.80 9.44 30.51
CA GLY A 529 -1.98 10.80 29.98
C GLY A 529 -1.65 10.98 28.49
N ALA A 530 -1.10 9.96 27.81
CA ALA A 530 -0.83 10.04 26.38
C ALA A 530 -2.11 9.89 25.54
N SER A 531 -2.29 10.77 24.55
CA SER A 531 -3.43 10.73 23.63
C SER A 531 -3.28 9.67 22.53
N LYS A 532 -2.05 9.22 22.27
CA LYS A 532 -1.70 8.19 21.28
C LYS A 532 -0.81 7.11 21.90
N GLY A 533 -1.06 5.87 21.50
CA GLY A 533 -0.18 4.73 21.77
C GLY A 533 0.71 4.42 20.58
N LEU A 534 1.61 3.44 20.75
CA LEU A 534 2.45 2.93 19.66
C LEU A 534 1.79 1.70 19.02
N PRO A 535 1.17 1.82 17.83
CA PRO A 535 0.48 0.70 17.21
C PRO A 535 1.48 -0.35 16.73
N LEU A 536 1.08 -1.62 16.76
CA LEU A 536 1.99 -2.75 16.55
C LEU A 536 2.68 -2.71 15.19
N TYR A 537 1.95 -2.36 14.14
CA TYR A 537 2.45 -2.26 12.76
C TYR A 537 2.63 -0.79 12.33
N GLY A 538 2.77 0.16 13.26
CA GLY A 538 2.96 1.57 12.94
C GLY A 538 1.65 2.35 12.72
N TYR A 539 1.79 3.64 12.44
CA TYR A 539 0.68 4.60 12.44
C TYR A 539 -0.12 4.57 11.13
N GLY A 540 -0.87 3.48 10.93
CA GLY A 540 -1.78 3.28 9.81
C GLY A 540 -3.24 3.08 10.23
N LEU A 541 -4.06 2.73 9.25
CA LEU A 541 -5.46 2.33 9.42
C LEU A 541 -5.53 0.81 9.51
N TYR A 542 -6.17 0.31 10.57
CA TYR A 542 -6.21 -1.12 10.89
C TYR A 542 -7.55 -1.72 10.50
N PHE A 543 -7.49 -2.88 9.85
CA PHE A 543 -8.65 -3.66 9.46
C PHE A 543 -8.45 -5.13 9.86
N ALA A 544 -9.53 -5.80 10.20
CA ALA A 544 -9.53 -7.21 10.54
C ALA A 544 -10.29 -8.02 9.50
N GLU A 545 -9.82 -9.22 9.18
CA GLU A 545 -10.60 -10.20 8.42
C GLU A 545 -11.68 -10.89 9.29
N SER A 546 -11.65 -10.67 10.60
CA SER A 546 -12.49 -11.33 11.61
C SER A 546 -13.40 -10.34 12.30
N ILE A 547 -14.72 -10.57 12.29
CA ILE A 547 -15.65 -9.76 13.09
C ILE A 547 -15.32 -9.85 14.58
N THR A 548 -14.82 -10.99 15.06
CA THR A 548 -14.44 -11.16 16.47
C THR A 548 -13.30 -10.22 16.88
N LYS A 549 -12.38 -9.89 15.97
CA LYS A 549 -11.34 -8.89 16.23
C LYS A 549 -11.89 -7.47 16.13
N ALA A 550 -12.64 -7.17 15.07
CA ALA A 550 -13.22 -5.84 14.90
C ALA A 550 -14.15 -5.45 16.07
N ASP A 551 -14.98 -6.39 16.55
CA ASP A 551 -15.90 -6.20 17.67
C ASP A 551 -15.22 -5.74 18.97
N GLU A 552 -13.93 -6.05 19.17
CA GLU A 552 -13.17 -5.59 20.35
C GLU A 552 -13.13 -4.05 20.46
N TYR A 553 -13.27 -3.36 19.33
CA TYR A 553 -13.22 -1.90 19.22
C TYR A 553 -14.61 -1.27 19.01
N SER A 554 -15.67 -2.08 18.93
CA SER A 554 -17.04 -1.61 18.77
C SER A 554 -17.72 -1.31 20.11
N GLU A 555 -18.40 -0.18 20.17
CA GLU A 555 -19.22 0.21 21.33
C GLU A 555 -20.72 0.11 21.02
N ALA A 556 -21.53 -0.09 22.07
CA ALA A 556 -22.97 -0.15 21.94
C ALA A 556 -23.54 1.26 21.70
N VAL A 557 -24.56 1.34 20.85
CA VAL A 557 -25.39 2.52 20.66
C VAL A 557 -26.04 2.87 22.01
N PRO A 558 -25.91 4.13 22.48
CA PRO A 558 -26.47 4.57 23.75
C PRO A 558 -27.98 4.34 23.88
N PRO A 559 -28.51 4.18 25.10
CA PRO A 559 -29.94 4.18 25.35
C PRO A 559 -30.59 5.47 24.82
N GLY A 560 -31.80 5.37 24.27
CA GLY A 560 -32.56 6.51 23.74
C GLY A 560 -32.21 6.90 22.30
N GLU A 561 -31.15 6.35 21.72
CA GLU A 561 -30.82 6.52 20.29
C GLU A 561 -31.44 5.42 19.42
N ALA A 562 -31.59 5.70 18.13
CA ALA A 562 -32.04 4.70 17.17
C ALA A 562 -31.08 3.50 17.16
N ARG A 563 -31.63 2.28 17.29
CA ARG A 563 -30.86 1.02 17.43
C ARG A 563 -30.10 0.89 18.76
N ALA A 564 -30.59 1.52 19.83
CA ALA A 564 -30.07 1.35 21.19
C ALA A 564 -29.74 -0.11 21.55
N GLY A 565 -28.55 -0.31 22.11
CA GLY A 565 -28.01 -1.61 22.47
C GLY A 565 -27.44 -2.43 21.31
N CYS A 566 -27.53 -1.96 20.06
CA CYS A 566 -26.74 -2.54 18.96
C CYS A 566 -25.31 -2.03 19.01
N HIS A 567 -24.35 -2.82 18.54
CA HIS A 567 -23.01 -2.39 18.19
C HIS A 567 -22.95 -2.01 16.71
N ALA A 568 -21.91 -1.29 16.30
CA ALA A 568 -21.65 -0.95 14.90
C ALA A 568 -20.22 -1.31 14.49
N VAL A 569 -20.07 -1.75 13.25
CA VAL A 569 -18.78 -2.00 12.59
C VAL A 569 -18.86 -1.47 11.15
N LEU A 570 -17.73 -1.03 10.61
CA LEU A 570 -17.61 -0.76 9.18
C LEU A 570 -17.17 -2.02 8.45
N VAL A 571 -17.80 -2.29 7.30
CA VAL A 571 -17.26 -3.21 6.28
C VAL A 571 -16.70 -2.34 5.17
N CYS A 572 -15.40 -2.41 4.98
CA CYS A 572 -14.65 -1.54 4.07
C CYS A 572 -14.11 -2.35 2.90
N ARG A 573 -14.16 -1.77 1.70
CA ARG A 573 -13.27 -2.21 0.62
C ARG A 573 -11.87 -1.70 0.93
N VAL A 574 -10.89 -2.58 0.87
CA VAL A 574 -9.48 -2.25 1.14
C VAL A 574 -8.62 -2.86 0.05
N THR A 575 -7.78 -2.04 -0.57
CA THR A 575 -6.83 -2.51 -1.58
C THR A 575 -5.54 -2.93 -0.88
N GLY A 576 -5.19 -4.21 -0.88
CA GLY A 576 -3.96 -4.71 -0.25
C GLY A 576 -2.70 -4.50 -1.09
N GLY A 577 -2.83 -4.50 -2.42
CA GLY A 577 -1.72 -4.50 -3.34
C GLY A 577 -0.70 -5.61 -3.02
N ARG A 578 0.59 -5.31 -3.18
CA ARG A 578 1.68 -6.12 -2.61
C ARG A 578 1.72 -5.93 -1.09
N ALA A 579 1.10 -6.84 -0.35
CA ALA A 579 1.12 -6.82 1.10
C ALA A 579 2.47 -7.33 1.64
N GLN A 580 3.07 -6.56 2.56
CA GLN A 580 4.20 -7.01 3.34
C GLN A 580 3.71 -8.00 4.41
N HIS A 581 4.01 -9.28 4.22
CA HIS A 581 3.66 -10.32 5.19
C HIS A 581 4.58 -10.26 6.42
N CYS A 582 3.99 -10.01 7.58
CA CYS A 582 4.68 -9.91 8.86
C CYS A 582 4.16 -10.99 9.81
N ASP A 583 4.93 -12.06 9.99
CA ASP A 583 4.56 -13.26 10.76
C ASP A 583 5.46 -13.52 11.99
N THR A 584 6.16 -12.47 12.42
CA THR A 584 7.12 -12.47 13.54
C THR A 584 6.64 -11.61 14.70
N ASP A 585 7.17 -11.85 15.91
CA ASP A 585 6.93 -11.03 17.10
C ASP A 585 7.90 -9.84 17.21
N LYS A 586 9.06 -9.91 16.55
CA LYS A 586 10.05 -8.82 16.44
C LYS A 586 9.63 -7.86 15.34
N ILE A 587 8.70 -6.98 15.68
CA ILE A 587 8.11 -6.03 14.74
C ILE A 587 8.79 -4.67 14.87
N ASP A 588 9.32 -4.16 13.77
CA ASP A 588 9.75 -2.77 13.64
C ASP A 588 8.67 -1.96 12.90
N PRO A 589 7.79 -1.24 13.63
CA PRO A 589 6.67 -0.53 13.02
C PRO A 589 7.12 0.59 12.08
N ALA A 590 8.27 1.23 12.35
CA ALA A 590 8.77 2.32 11.52
C ALA A 590 9.33 1.78 10.19
N LEU A 591 10.04 0.64 10.24
CA LEU A 591 10.51 -0.04 9.05
C LEU A 591 9.35 -0.49 8.15
N LEU A 592 8.33 -1.12 8.73
CA LEU A 592 7.13 -1.56 8.00
C LEU A 592 6.45 -0.40 7.28
N GLN A 593 6.19 0.69 8.00
CA GLN A 593 5.56 1.89 7.43
C GLN A 593 6.43 2.50 6.32
N ARG A 594 7.75 2.58 6.51
CA ARG A 594 8.68 3.08 5.48
C ARG A 594 8.68 2.18 4.23
N GLN A 595 8.64 0.86 4.42
CA GLN A 595 8.62 -0.11 3.32
C GLN A 595 7.31 -0.09 2.51
N VAL A 596 6.24 0.48 3.07
CA VAL A 596 5.00 0.77 2.32
C VAL A 596 5.04 2.15 1.66
N ILE A 597 5.45 3.20 2.37
CA ILE A 597 5.41 4.58 1.83
C ILE A 597 6.48 4.81 0.76
N ALA A 598 7.68 4.29 0.98
CA ALA A 598 8.87 4.50 0.14
C ALA A 598 9.52 3.17 -0.26
N GLY A 599 8.73 2.10 -0.33
CA GLY A 599 9.23 0.78 -0.66
C GLY A 599 8.31 0.05 -1.64
N PRO A 600 8.49 -1.27 -1.79
CA PRO A 600 7.82 -2.04 -2.82
C PRO A 600 6.41 -2.53 -2.42
N PHE A 601 5.97 -2.24 -1.19
CA PHE A 601 4.73 -2.75 -0.64
C PHE A 601 3.66 -1.66 -0.60
N HIS A 602 2.40 -2.07 -0.51
CA HIS A 602 1.26 -1.14 -0.45
C HIS A 602 0.51 -1.25 0.89
N SER A 603 0.76 -2.32 1.65
CA SER A 603 0.12 -2.59 2.93
C SER A 603 0.96 -3.54 3.76
N VAL A 604 0.59 -3.72 5.03
CA VAL A 604 1.14 -4.76 5.90
C VAL A 604 0.06 -5.77 6.23
N LEU A 605 0.34 -7.05 5.96
CA LEU A 605 -0.44 -8.18 6.44
C LEU A 605 0.21 -8.70 7.73
N GLY A 606 -0.33 -8.29 8.87
CA GLY A 606 0.06 -8.80 10.18
C GLY A 606 -0.53 -10.19 10.41
N ASP A 607 0.29 -11.23 10.25
CA ASP A 607 -0.13 -12.62 10.42
C ASP A 607 0.45 -13.22 11.68
N ARG A 608 -0.29 -13.06 12.77
CA ARG A 608 0.09 -13.66 14.05
C ARG A 608 -0.54 -15.05 14.24
N VAL A 609 -1.32 -15.53 13.28
CA VAL A 609 -2.02 -16.81 13.38
C VAL A 609 -1.09 -17.94 12.97
N THR A 610 -0.53 -17.86 11.76
CA THR A 610 0.14 -18.99 11.11
C THR A 610 1.34 -19.50 11.88
N LYS A 611 2.20 -18.60 12.40
CA LYS A 611 3.43 -18.98 13.12
C LYS A 611 3.39 -18.75 14.62
N LEU A 612 2.66 -17.73 15.09
CA LEU A 612 2.73 -17.29 16.50
C LEU A 612 1.60 -17.84 17.37
N ALA A 613 0.68 -18.63 16.78
CA ALA A 613 -0.51 -19.16 17.46
C ALA A 613 -1.29 -18.08 18.22
N LYS A 614 -1.39 -16.87 17.63
CA LYS A 614 -2.23 -15.78 18.11
C LYS A 614 -3.54 -15.76 17.33
N PRO A 615 -4.58 -15.08 17.82
CA PRO A 615 -5.92 -15.36 17.33
C PRO A 615 -6.27 -14.72 15.98
N TYR A 616 -5.57 -13.67 15.55
CA TYR A 616 -6.04 -12.81 14.45
C TYR A 616 -4.95 -12.40 13.46
N ARG A 617 -5.37 -12.26 12.20
CA ARG A 617 -4.68 -11.51 11.16
C ARG A 617 -5.30 -10.12 11.03
N GLU A 618 -4.46 -9.14 10.79
CA GLU A 618 -4.85 -7.75 10.61
C GLU A 618 -4.16 -7.18 9.37
N MET A 619 -4.84 -6.27 8.67
CA MET A 619 -4.32 -5.55 7.52
C MET A 619 -4.14 -4.09 7.89
N VAL A 620 -3.01 -3.50 7.54
CA VAL A 620 -2.70 -2.09 7.81
C VAL A 620 -2.33 -1.38 6.52
N VAL A 621 -2.99 -0.25 6.27
CA VAL A 621 -2.73 0.65 5.14
C VAL A 621 -2.35 2.03 5.66
N TYR A 622 -1.52 2.77 4.92
CA TYR A 622 -0.98 4.08 5.35
C TYR A 622 -1.41 5.23 4.45
N ASP A 623 -2.42 5.01 3.61
CA ASP A 623 -3.15 6.04 2.88
C ASP A 623 -4.66 5.80 3.06
N ALA A 624 -5.39 6.84 3.47
CA ALA A 624 -6.84 6.80 3.62
C ALA A 624 -7.57 6.56 2.29
N THR A 625 -6.97 6.93 1.15
CA THR A 625 -7.56 6.66 -0.17
C THR A 625 -7.48 5.18 -0.57
N GLN A 626 -6.76 4.33 0.17
CA GLN A 626 -6.65 2.89 -0.09
C GLN A 626 -7.86 2.08 0.41
N CYS A 627 -8.81 2.74 1.07
CA CYS A 627 -10.00 2.11 1.61
C CYS A 627 -11.27 2.94 1.41
N TYR A 628 -12.39 2.26 1.21
CA TYR A 628 -13.72 2.85 1.14
C TYR A 628 -14.63 2.22 2.20
N PRO A 629 -15.16 2.99 3.17
CA PRO A 629 -16.11 2.50 4.16
C PRO A 629 -17.48 2.30 3.50
N GLU A 630 -17.70 1.13 2.92
CA GLU A 630 -18.85 0.87 2.06
C GLU A 630 -20.12 0.56 2.86
N TYR A 631 -20.01 -0.12 4.00
CA TYR A 631 -21.19 -0.44 4.81
C TYR A 631 -20.98 -0.13 6.29
N ILE A 632 -22.04 0.35 6.95
CA ILE A 632 -22.20 0.31 8.40
C ILE A 632 -23.12 -0.87 8.72
N VAL A 633 -22.63 -1.82 9.51
CA VAL A 633 -23.43 -2.96 9.98
C VAL A 633 -23.74 -2.77 11.45
N TYR A 634 -25.03 -2.68 11.78
CA TYR A 634 -25.52 -2.70 13.15
C TYR A 634 -25.86 -4.13 13.55
N TYR A 635 -25.37 -4.57 14.71
CA TYR A 635 -25.51 -5.95 15.17
C TYR A 635 -25.67 -6.03 16.69
N ARG A 636 -26.20 -7.15 17.18
CA ARG A 636 -26.20 -7.49 18.61
C ARG A 636 -25.22 -8.61 18.89
N ARG A 637 -24.55 -8.53 20.04
CA ARG A 637 -23.75 -9.62 20.59
C ARG A 637 -24.68 -10.70 21.15
N LEU A 638 -24.40 -11.96 20.84
CA LEU A 638 -25.07 -13.11 21.44
C LEU A 638 -24.16 -13.69 22.51
N TYR A 639 -24.74 -14.01 23.66
CA TYR A 639 -24.06 -14.69 24.75
C TYR A 639 -24.81 -16.00 25.01
N GLY A 640 -24.06 -17.07 25.28
CA GLY A 640 -24.58 -18.39 25.60
C GLY A 640 -24.89 -18.58 27.08
#